data_AF-A0AAP2GQX8-F1
#
_entry.id   AF-A0AAP2GQX8-F1
#
_cell.length_a   1.000
_cell.length_b   1.000
_cell.length_c   1.000
_cell.angle_alpha   90.00
_cell.angle_beta   90.00
_cell.angle_gamma   90.00
#
_symmetry.space_group_name_H-M   'P 1'
#
loop_
_entity.id
_entity.type
_entity.pdbx_description
1 polymer ?
#
loop_
_entity_poly.entity_id
_entity_poly.type
_entity_poly.pdbx_seq_one_letter_code
_entity_poly.pdbx_strand_id
1 'polypeptide(L)'
;RMKEVRLWAVGDKVKEQWAAFRKEMPTLVYRDEANIPNYEKRDPAPQYQEPLSPAESQKLIQVPVGFSLELFASEPNIINPIAMEWDEKGRLWVIETVDYPNTVLEEDNVGDDRIKICEDTNGDGKADKFTVFADKLNIPTSMVFSNGGVIVSQAPHFLFLKDTDGDDKADVRKIIIDGWGTYDTHAGPSNLKYGFDNQIWGVVGYSGFKGTIAGENRQFSQGVYRFKPDVSAFEFMTSTSNNTWGLGFSENNDVFASTANNTHSVFMGIPARAIKGVEGVELTGSAKIDGHYAMHPITPHVRQVDVFGGFTAAAGHNFYSARNYPQEFWNKIAFVCEPTGHLVHMARIEKSGAGFIEKDGWNLFASSDEWVSPVDAKTGPDGAVWILDWYNFIIQHNPTPTPERGGYAAVNGKGNAYENPLRDKSHGRIWRVVSREAKPYDPIALDKDDTDELVETLGSDNFFWRMTAQRLLVESGDAGVLPDLYDLAKDASVDDSGENYAAIHALWTIDGLGALTKDDQAEKIVTGALKHKSAGVRKAAIQILSKNQWTEQGIVSSGVLNDPDPNTRLAAVLALVDISPSDALGKTLYQISTEENVKRDDWLSQAVYAAAYRHKQGFIAAFMEANPGYKKMEVQPGSREVTDLDESAWKEMALPQHIETAGLNIDGVIWFRKTVNISGGAAKKATLSLGPVDDSDETWINGVRVGGIRKKYNEKRVYEIPAGTLKPGKNVIAVKVEDTGGGGGMYGNAGDMFLQVGGQKIALAGNWKYEVEKEFSAKGRNPFGDASIAEVFVNAYMGSAAPDESKALASGPSDKAIHIKVIKNQMKYDLKTFEVQAGKPVEIVFENPDFMQHNLVITRPGALETVGKAADKLASDPKGAEKNYVPDMPEVLFSTKLVNPQQTVTLSFVAPDKPGDYPFVCTFPGHWSIMNGIMKVTKNKPNL
;
A
#
# COMPACT_ATOMS: atom_id res chain seq x y z
N ARG A 1 46.94 21.50 7.38
CA ARG A 1 46.59 22.90 7.01
C ARG A 1 45.20 23.36 7.47
N MET A 2 44.07 22.97 6.87
CA MET A 2 42.73 23.48 7.28
C MET A 2 42.36 23.13 8.74
N LYS A 3 42.68 21.91 9.18
CA LYS A 3 42.53 21.47 10.58
C LYS A 3 43.32 22.34 11.56
N GLU A 4 44.58 22.65 11.22
CA GLU A 4 45.46 23.45 12.06
C GLU A 4 45.01 24.91 12.12
N VAL A 5 44.50 25.47 11.02
CA VAL A 5 43.90 26.81 10.99
C VAL A 5 42.65 26.89 11.87
N ARG A 6 41.77 25.88 11.82
CA ARG A 6 40.60 25.80 12.72
C ARG A 6 41.00 25.66 14.18
N LEU A 7 41.93 24.76 14.50
CA LEU A 7 42.42 24.55 15.87
C LEU A 7 43.17 25.77 16.43
N TRP A 8 43.85 26.54 15.58
CA TRP A 8 44.47 27.80 15.97
C TRP A 8 43.41 28.88 16.27
N ALA A 9 42.35 28.97 15.45
CA ALA A 9 41.31 29.99 15.61
C ALA A 9 40.43 29.82 16.87
N VAL A 10 40.34 28.61 17.43
CA VAL A 10 39.53 28.31 18.64
C VAL A 10 40.30 28.48 19.95
N GLY A 11 41.60 28.80 19.91
CA GLY A 11 42.45 29.07 21.07
C GLY A 11 42.99 27.81 21.77
N ASP A 12 44.01 28.00 22.61
CA ASP A 12 44.80 26.91 23.21
C ASP A 12 43.98 25.97 24.09
N LYS A 13 43.02 26.50 24.86
CA LYS A 13 42.13 25.69 25.71
C LYS A 13 41.33 24.65 24.92
N VAL A 14 40.70 25.08 23.81
CA VAL A 14 39.90 24.18 22.97
C VAL A 14 40.81 23.20 22.24
N LYS A 15 42.00 23.64 21.84
CA LYS A 15 43.02 22.77 21.25
C LYS A 15 43.49 21.67 22.21
N GLU A 16 43.69 21.98 23.49
CA GLU A 16 44.01 21.00 24.53
C GLU A 16 42.86 20.00 24.74
N GLN A 17 41.63 20.49 24.85
CA GLN A 17 40.44 19.63 24.96
C GLN A 17 40.29 18.70 23.75
N TRP A 18 40.46 19.23 22.54
CA TRP A 18 40.42 18.44 21.31
C TRP A 18 41.56 17.41 21.25
N ALA A 19 42.77 17.77 21.70
CA ALA A 19 43.90 16.85 21.73
C ALA A 19 43.71 15.73 22.76
N ALA A 20 43.11 16.02 23.91
CA ALA A 20 42.73 15.00 24.90
C ALA A 20 41.64 14.07 24.33
N PHE A 21 40.55 14.65 23.81
CA PHE A 21 39.47 13.90 23.15
C PHE A 21 40.01 12.97 22.05
N ARG A 22 40.91 13.46 21.19
CA ARG A 22 41.44 12.63 20.09
C ARG A 22 42.29 11.45 20.58
N LYS A 23 42.90 11.51 21.76
CA LYS A 23 43.62 10.36 22.33
C LYS A 23 42.68 9.24 22.77
N GLU A 24 41.42 9.57 23.08
CA GLU A 24 40.42 8.60 23.53
C GLU A 24 39.69 7.93 22.37
N MET A 25 39.78 8.49 21.16
CA MET A 25 39.16 7.94 19.96
C MET A 25 39.85 6.66 19.50
N PRO A 26 39.10 5.65 19.01
CA PRO A 26 39.68 4.41 18.52
C PRO A 26 40.60 4.64 17.31
N THR A 27 41.54 3.71 17.13
CA THR A 27 42.33 3.60 15.91
C THR A 27 41.67 2.56 15.02
N LEU A 28 41.15 3.01 13.88
CA LEU A 28 40.52 2.12 12.91
C LEU A 28 41.59 1.29 12.20
N VAL A 29 41.37 -0.02 12.12
CA VAL A 29 42.25 -0.96 11.42
C VAL A 29 41.53 -1.40 10.15
N TYR A 30 42.24 -1.27 9.03
CA TYR A 30 41.75 -1.65 7.71
C TYR A 30 42.64 -2.73 7.12
N ARG A 31 42.03 -3.69 6.42
CA ARG A 31 42.72 -4.69 5.62
C ARG A 31 42.07 -4.88 4.27
N ASP A 32 42.86 -5.34 3.30
CA ASP A 32 42.33 -5.75 2.01
C ASP A 32 41.58 -7.07 2.16
N GLU A 33 40.36 -7.13 1.63
CA GLU A 33 39.56 -8.35 1.58
C GLU A 33 38.88 -8.52 0.22
N ALA A 34 38.70 -9.77 -0.17
CA ALA A 34 37.95 -10.08 -1.39
C ALA A 34 36.44 -9.88 -1.18
N ASN A 35 35.70 -9.74 -2.28
CA ASN A 35 34.24 -9.68 -2.28
C ASN A 35 33.65 -8.46 -1.54
N ILE A 36 34.40 -7.37 -1.36
CA ILE A 36 33.82 -6.10 -0.94
C ILE A 36 33.22 -5.42 -2.18
N PRO A 37 31.90 -5.13 -2.21
CA PRO A 37 31.31 -4.45 -3.35
C PRO A 37 31.83 -3.01 -3.50
N ASN A 38 32.15 -2.60 -4.73
CA ASN A 38 32.60 -1.24 -5.07
C ASN A 38 31.69 -0.60 -6.12
N TYR A 39 30.40 -0.42 -5.78
CA TYR A 39 29.41 0.12 -6.71
C TYR A 39 29.69 1.56 -7.17
N GLU A 40 30.30 2.35 -6.28
CA GLU A 40 30.68 3.73 -6.56
C GLU A 40 32.00 3.86 -7.34
N LYS A 41 32.70 2.75 -7.61
CA LYS A 41 34.01 2.73 -8.29
C LYS A 41 35.03 3.64 -7.59
N ARG A 42 35.06 3.60 -6.26
CA ARG A 42 36.01 4.36 -5.43
C ARG A 42 37.45 3.94 -5.75
N ASP A 43 38.35 4.91 -5.76
CA ASP A 43 39.79 4.76 -5.91
C ASP A 43 40.52 5.49 -4.77
N PRO A 44 41.19 4.78 -3.83
CA PRO A 44 41.31 3.32 -3.79
C PRO A 44 39.97 2.61 -3.51
N ALA A 45 39.91 1.32 -3.87
CA ALA A 45 38.74 0.49 -3.57
C ALA A 45 38.51 0.40 -2.05
N PRO A 46 37.25 0.19 -1.60
CA PRO A 46 36.94 0.06 -0.19
C PRO A 46 37.73 -1.08 0.47
N GLN A 47 38.25 -0.84 1.67
CA GLN A 47 38.93 -1.83 2.51
C GLN A 47 37.98 -2.34 3.60
N TYR A 48 38.27 -3.50 4.17
CA TYR A 48 37.53 -4.04 5.31
C TYR A 48 38.00 -3.37 6.61
N GLN A 49 37.11 -2.63 7.25
CA GLN A 49 37.31 -2.14 8.61
C GLN A 49 37.10 -3.31 9.58
N GLU A 50 38.03 -3.55 10.50
CA GLU A 50 37.79 -4.50 11.59
C GLU A 50 36.60 -4.02 12.47
N PRO A 51 35.79 -4.96 13.02
CA PRO A 51 34.72 -4.59 13.93
C PRO A 51 35.30 -3.98 15.21
N LEU A 52 34.58 -3.03 15.78
CA LEU A 52 34.97 -2.34 17.02
C LEU A 52 34.21 -2.91 18.21
N SER A 53 34.76 -2.77 19.42
CA SER A 53 33.96 -3.01 20.62
C SER A 53 32.80 -1.99 20.72
N PRO A 54 31.71 -2.30 21.45
CA PRO A 54 30.61 -1.36 21.64
C PRO A 54 31.07 0.01 22.15
N ALA A 55 32.00 0.03 23.12
CA ALA A 55 32.53 1.26 23.70
C ALA A 55 33.38 2.10 22.71
N GLU A 56 34.07 1.45 21.77
CA GLU A 56 34.83 2.15 20.73
C GLU A 56 33.91 2.70 19.64
N SER A 57 32.94 1.90 19.20
CA SER A 57 31.94 2.32 18.21
C SER A 57 31.08 3.48 18.71
N GLN A 58 30.67 3.46 19.99
CA GLN A 58 29.92 4.55 20.63
C GLN A 58 30.62 5.91 20.49
N LYS A 59 31.96 5.94 20.51
CA LYS A 59 32.74 7.18 20.34
C LYS A 59 32.70 7.74 18.92
N LEU A 60 32.32 6.92 17.94
CA LEU A 60 32.22 7.28 16.53
C LEU A 60 30.78 7.64 16.11
N ILE A 61 29.82 7.48 17.02
CA ILE A 61 28.42 7.84 16.84
C ILE A 61 28.18 9.26 17.38
N GLN A 62 27.44 10.06 16.62
CA GLN A 62 26.99 11.39 16.99
C GLN A 62 25.48 11.42 17.17
N VAL A 63 25.03 12.08 18.23
CA VAL A 63 23.63 12.42 18.51
C VAL A 63 23.50 13.95 18.66
N PRO A 64 22.30 14.54 18.49
CA PRO A 64 22.11 15.98 18.61
C PRO A 64 22.56 16.54 19.97
N VAL A 65 22.89 17.84 19.96
CA VAL A 65 23.18 18.56 21.21
C VAL A 65 21.97 18.48 22.14
N GLY A 66 22.21 18.29 23.44
CA GLY A 66 21.15 18.07 24.42
C GLY A 66 20.79 16.60 24.62
N PHE A 67 21.38 15.69 23.83
CA PHE A 67 21.15 14.25 23.98
C PHE A 67 22.42 13.50 24.41
N SER A 68 22.19 12.28 24.90
CA SER A 68 23.19 11.29 25.26
C SER A 68 22.87 9.98 24.57
N LEU A 69 23.92 9.21 24.25
CA LEU A 69 23.80 7.87 23.69
C LEU A 69 24.17 6.86 24.77
N GLU A 70 23.30 5.87 24.98
CA GLU A 70 23.46 4.84 26.00
C GLU A 70 23.34 3.45 25.36
N LEU A 71 24.23 2.53 25.74
CA LEU A 71 24.14 1.13 25.30
C LEU A 71 23.23 0.36 26.25
N PHE A 72 22.17 -0.24 25.73
CA PHE A 72 21.27 -1.09 26.51
C PHE A 72 21.69 -2.57 26.45
N ALA A 73 21.96 -3.10 25.25
CA ALA A 73 22.38 -4.48 25.05
C ALA A 73 23.32 -4.59 23.83
N SER A 74 24.21 -5.59 23.85
CA SER A 74 25.12 -5.89 22.75
C SER A 74 25.44 -7.38 22.66
N GLU A 75 26.22 -7.75 21.66
CA GLU A 75 26.89 -9.05 21.59
C GLU A 75 27.69 -9.37 22.88
N PRO A 76 27.79 -10.65 23.28
CA PRO A 76 27.19 -11.84 22.64
C PRO A 76 25.71 -12.07 23.01
N ASN A 77 25.11 -11.22 23.86
CA ASN A 77 23.75 -11.43 24.35
C ASN A 77 22.68 -11.12 23.30
N ILE A 78 22.95 -10.14 22.44
CA ILE A 78 22.12 -9.78 21.28
C ILE A 78 22.97 -9.81 20.01
N ILE A 79 22.43 -10.42 18.94
CA ILE A 79 23.05 -10.48 17.61
C ILE A 79 22.00 -10.21 16.52
N ASN A 80 22.38 -9.51 15.45
CA ASN A 80 21.52 -9.21 14.29
C ASN A 80 20.04 -8.89 14.65
N PRO A 81 19.79 -7.88 15.50
CA PRO A 81 18.42 -7.52 15.87
C PRO A 81 17.68 -6.91 14.68
N ILE A 82 16.48 -7.39 14.36
CA ILE A 82 15.69 -6.94 13.19
C ILE A 82 14.45 -6.13 13.54
N ALA A 83 13.81 -6.44 14.68
CA ALA A 83 12.59 -5.80 15.13
C ALA A 83 12.49 -5.86 16.65
N MET A 84 11.94 -4.81 17.26
CA MET A 84 11.73 -4.72 18.71
C MET A 84 10.32 -4.28 19.06
N GLU A 85 9.76 -4.75 20.17
CA GLU A 85 8.50 -4.27 20.75
C GLU A 85 8.60 -4.32 22.28
N TRP A 86 7.65 -3.74 23.00
CA TRP A 86 7.57 -3.84 24.47
C TRP A 86 6.26 -4.48 24.91
N ASP A 87 6.32 -5.30 25.95
CA ASP A 87 5.12 -5.84 26.60
C ASP A 87 4.52 -4.86 27.61
N GLU A 88 3.37 -5.21 28.18
CA GLU A 88 2.67 -4.41 29.19
C GLU A 88 3.45 -4.20 30.50
N LYS A 89 4.59 -4.88 30.68
CA LYS A 89 5.52 -4.67 31.80
C LYS A 89 6.70 -3.77 31.43
N GLY A 90 6.71 -3.22 30.22
CA GLY A 90 7.78 -2.38 29.70
C GLY A 90 9.08 -3.15 29.36
N ARG A 91 9.04 -4.49 29.30
CA ARG A 91 10.22 -5.30 28.95
C ARG A 91 10.45 -5.27 27.44
N LEU A 92 11.71 -5.20 27.01
CA LEU A 92 12.05 -5.16 25.59
C LEU A 92 12.03 -6.57 24.98
N TRP A 93 11.27 -6.76 23.91
CA TRP A 93 11.26 -7.98 23.12
C TRP A 93 11.98 -7.72 21.80
N VAL A 94 12.88 -8.61 21.40
CA VAL A 94 13.73 -8.45 20.21
C VAL A 94 13.69 -9.72 19.38
N ILE A 95 13.44 -9.57 18.07
CA ILE A 95 13.72 -10.61 17.10
C ILE A 95 15.20 -10.53 16.72
N GLU A 96 15.91 -11.66 16.83
CA GLU A 96 17.26 -11.85 16.34
C GLU A 96 17.26 -12.85 15.19
N THR A 97 18.08 -12.59 14.16
CA THR A 97 18.18 -13.49 13.00
C THR A 97 19.62 -13.88 12.65
N VAL A 98 19.83 -15.19 12.52
CA VAL A 98 21.03 -15.85 12.04
C VAL A 98 20.82 -16.36 10.61
N ASP A 99 19.57 -16.67 10.26
CA ASP A 99 19.18 -17.26 8.99
C ASP A 99 19.14 -16.24 7.84
N TYR A 100 18.79 -14.98 8.12
CA TYR A 100 18.73 -13.93 7.12
C TYR A 100 20.12 -13.67 6.48
N PRO A 101 20.20 -13.37 5.17
CA PRO A 101 19.10 -13.36 4.19
C PRO A 101 18.90 -14.67 3.42
N ASN A 102 19.89 -15.56 3.37
CA ASN A 102 19.90 -16.65 2.38
C ASN A 102 19.48 -18.03 2.91
N THR A 103 19.25 -18.18 4.21
CA THR A 103 18.88 -19.48 4.81
C THR A 103 17.37 -19.66 4.78
N VAL A 104 16.79 -19.72 3.57
CA VAL A 104 15.34 -19.97 3.39
C VAL A 104 15.07 -21.46 3.52
N LEU A 105 14.28 -21.84 4.52
CA LEU A 105 13.97 -23.23 4.86
C LEU A 105 12.55 -23.59 4.43
N GLU A 106 12.39 -24.80 3.90
CA GLU A 106 11.08 -25.35 3.48
C GLU A 106 10.36 -26.07 4.62
N GLU A 107 11.11 -26.50 5.64
CA GLU A 107 10.58 -27.19 6.82
C GLU A 107 10.28 -26.15 7.91
N ASP A 108 9.09 -26.26 8.51
CA ASP A 108 8.70 -25.40 9.63
C ASP A 108 9.46 -25.78 10.91
N ASN A 109 9.69 -24.80 11.77
CA ASN A 109 10.24 -24.99 13.13
C ASN A 109 11.66 -25.58 13.17
N VAL A 110 12.48 -25.36 12.15
CA VAL A 110 13.89 -25.81 12.14
C VAL A 110 14.92 -24.68 12.02
N GLY A 111 14.48 -23.42 11.86
CA GLY A 111 15.39 -22.28 11.78
C GLY A 111 16.10 -21.96 13.11
N ASP A 112 17.09 -21.08 13.03
CA ASP A 112 17.94 -20.70 14.17
C ASP A 112 17.60 -19.32 14.76
N ASP A 113 16.57 -18.67 14.22
CA ASP A 113 16.11 -17.36 14.65
C ASP A 113 15.21 -17.46 15.88
N ARG A 114 15.14 -16.36 16.64
CA ARG A 114 14.52 -16.34 17.97
C ARG A 114 13.97 -14.97 18.36
N ILE A 115 13.05 -15.00 19.32
CA ILE A 115 12.55 -13.84 20.05
C ILE A 115 13.12 -13.90 21.47
N LYS A 116 13.78 -12.82 21.90
CA LYS A 116 14.30 -12.67 23.26
C LYS A 116 13.62 -11.53 24.00
N ILE A 117 13.36 -11.75 25.28
CA ILE A 117 13.01 -10.72 26.26
C ILE A 117 14.30 -10.24 26.92
N CYS A 118 14.54 -8.94 26.90
CA CYS A 118 15.70 -8.27 27.47
C CYS A 118 15.24 -7.38 28.63
N GLU A 119 15.78 -7.62 29.82
CA GLU A 119 15.36 -6.95 31.06
C GLU A 119 16.56 -6.31 31.75
N ASP A 120 16.37 -5.08 32.23
CA ASP A 120 17.23 -4.42 33.20
C ASP A 120 16.64 -4.68 34.59
N THR A 121 17.19 -5.64 35.33
CA THR A 121 16.63 -6.05 36.63
C THR A 121 17.19 -5.25 37.79
N ASN A 122 18.20 -4.40 37.54
CA ASN A 122 18.88 -3.62 38.57
C ASN A 122 18.70 -2.09 38.42
N GLY A 123 18.15 -1.63 37.29
CA GLY A 123 17.81 -0.23 37.02
C GLY A 123 18.98 0.65 36.57
N ASP A 124 20.10 0.08 36.10
CA ASP A 124 21.27 0.84 35.63
C ASP A 124 21.17 1.28 34.15
N GLY A 125 20.07 0.96 33.49
CA GLY A 125 19.82 1.28 32.10
C GLY A 125 20.37 0.24 31.11
N LYS A 126 20.76 -0.95 31.57
CA LYS A 126 21.32 -2.03 30.73
C LYS A 126 20.60 -3.34 30.96
N ALA A 127 20.43 -4.12 29.90
CA ALA A 127 19.91 -5.46 30.04
C ALA A 127 20.94 -6.37 30.75
N ASP A 128 20.49 -7.02 31.83
CA ASP A 128 21.26 -8.01 32.59
C ASP A 128 20.62 -9.42 32.58
N LYS A 129 19.37 -9.53 32.12
CA LYS A 129 18.65 -10.79 31.97
C LYS A 129 18.09 -10.91 30.55
N PHE A 130 18.28 -12.11 29.99
CA PHE A 130 17.85 -12.46 28.62
C PHE A 130 17.10 -13.79 28.65
N THR A 131 15.83 -13.77 28.23
CA THR A 131 14.95 -14.95 28.18
C THR A 131 14.60 -15.23 26.73
N VAL A 132 14.77 -16.46 26.24
CA VAL A 132 14.29 -16.86 24.91
C VAL A 132 12.81 -17.19 25.04
N PHE A 133 11.95 -16.33 24.48
CA PHE A 133 10.50 -16.54 24.46
C PHE A 133 10.10 -17.57 23.41
N ALA A 134 10.67 -17.45 22.21
CA ALA A 134 10.44 -18.40 21.12
C ALA A 134 11.74 -18.60 20.33
N ASP A 135 12.02 -19.85 19.96
CA ASP A 135 13.08 -20.23 19.05
C ASP A 135 12.49 -20.91 17.81
N LYS A 136 13.35 -21.49 16.96
CA LYS A 136 12.90 -22.24 15.78
C LYS A 136 12.06 -21.40 14.82
N LEU A 137 12.46 -20.15 14.65
CA LEU A 137 11.93 -19.24 13.64
C LEU A 137 12.90 -19.21 12.45
N ASN A 138 12.39 -18.87 11.26
CA ASN A 138 13.19 -18.72 10.05
C ASN A 138 12.87 -17.39 9.36
N ILE A 139 13.78 -16.41 9.48
CA ILE A 139 13.64 -15.07 8.93
C ILE A 139 12.34 -14.38 9.38
N PRO A 140 12.02 -14.33 10.69
CA PRO A 140 10.99 -13.44 11.21
C PRO A 140 11.42 -11.98 11.01
N THR A 141 10.50 -11.13 10.56
CA THR A 141 10.78 -9.74 10.18
C THR A 141 10.08 -8.71 11.07
N SER A 142 9.07 -9.12 11.84
CA SER A 142 8.33 -8.23 12.73
C SER A 142 7.45 -9.00 13.71
N MET A 143 7.01 -8.34 14.77
CA MET A 143 6.08 -8.89 15.75
C MET A 143 5.14 -7.81 16.30
N VAL A 144 3.98 -8.22 16.81
CA VAL A 144 3.01 -7.33 17.48
C VAL A 144 2.23 -8.10 18.53
N PHE A 145 2.07 -7.52 19.72
CA PHE A 145 1.28 -8.12 20.79
C PHE A 145 -0.23 -8.04 20.50
N SER A 146 -0.92 -9.16 20.72
CA SER A 146 -2.37 -9.26 20.61
C SER A 146 -2.92 -10.53 21.28
N ASN A 147 -4.12 -10.47 21.84
CA ASN A 147 -4.85 -11.59 22.45
C ASN A 147 -4.05 -12.37 23.51
N GLY A 148 -3.29 -11.63 24.33
CA GLY A 148 -2.36 -12.17 25.32
C GLY A 148 -1.22 -13.02 24.74
N GLY A 149 -0.85 -12.82 23.48
CA GLY A 149 0.29 -13.42 22.81
C GLY A 149 0.93 -12.44 21.83
N VAL A 150 1.66 -12.97 20.85
CA VAL A 150 2.34 -12.19 19.82
C VAL A 150 2.10 -12.78 18.43
N ILE A 151 1.75 -11.92 17.48
CA ILE A 151 1.72 -12.26 16.06
C ILE A 151 3.09 -11.95 15.47
N VAL A 152 3.70 -12.92 14.81
CA VAL A 152 5.04 -12.84 14.21
C VAL A 152 4.92 -12.94 12.69
N SER A 153 5.50 -11.97 12.00
CA SER A 153 5.66 -11.97 10.55
C SER A 153 6.86 -12.83 10.16
N GLN A 154 6.64 -13.96 9.48
CA GLN A 154 7.68 -14.90 9.07
C GLN A 154 7.32 -15.61 7.75
N ALA A 155 7.59 -14.99 6.60
CA ALA A 155 7.19 -15.56 5.31
C ALA A 155 7.66 -17.03 5.14
N PRO A 156 6.80 -17.95 4.66
CA PRO A 156 5.49 -17.70 4.05
C PRO A 156 4.30 -17.55 5.03
N HIS A 157 4.55 -17.61 6.34
CA HIS A 157 3.53 -17.71 7.37
C HIS A 157 3.51 -16.49 8.32
N PHE A 158 2.32 -16.12 8.79
CA PHE A 158 2.24 -15.42 10.08
C PHE A 158 1.96 -16.44 11.16
N LEU A 159 2.70 -16.31 12.26
CA LEU A 159 2.57 -17.17 13.43
C LEU A 159 1.88 -16.40 14.55
N PHE A 160 1.01 -17.06 15.30
CA PHE A 160 0.58 -16.62 16.62
C PHE A 160 1.29 -17.46 17.67
N LEU A 161 2.06 -16.80 18.53
CA LEU A 161 2.82 -17.40 19.62
C LEU A 161 2.25 -16.91 20.95
N LYS A 162 2.13 -17.78 21.96
CA LYS A 162 1.62 -17.40 23.28
C LYS A 162 2.21 -18.29 24.35
N ASP A 163 2.44 -17.70 25.52
CA ASP A 163 2.73 -18.37 26.79
C ASP A 163 1.40 -18.53 27.56
N THR A 164 1.08 -19.74 28.02
CA THR A 164 -0.13 -20.02 28.79
C THR A 164 0.12 -20.41 30.25
N ASP A 165 1.37 -20.56 30.68
CA ASP A 165 1.72 -20.97 32.04
C ASP A 165 2.57 -19.92 32.81
N GLY A 166 3.02 -18.87 32.15
CA GLY A 166 3.69 -17.72 32.72
C GLY A 166 5.20 -17.91 32.91
N ASP A 167 5.83 -18.87 32.23
CA ASP A 167 7.28 -19.10 32.28
C ASP A 167 8.09 -18.22 31.29
N ASP A 168 7.42 -17.29 30.61
CA ASP A 168 7.95 -16.41 29.56
C ASP A 168 8.44 -17.21 28.33
N LYS A 169 7.80 -18.34 28.00
CA LYS A 169 8.05 -19.10 26.76
C LYS A 169 6.76 -19.47 26.03
N ALA A 170 6.83 -19.43 24.71
CA ALA A 170 5.71 -19.80 23.87
C ALA A 170 5.46 -21.32 23.90
N ASP A 171 4.32 -21.72 24.46
CA ASP A 171 3.80 -23.10 24.42
C ASP A 171 2.70 -23.28 23.36
N VAL A 172 2.15 -22.18 22.84
CA VAL A 172 1.26 -22.14 21.69
C VAL A 172 2.02 -21.61 20.47
N ARG A 173 1.97 -22.34 19.36
CA ARG A 173 2.40 -21.90 18.03
C ARG A 173 1.33 -22.26 17.00
N LYS A 174 0.80 -21.26 16.29
CA LYS A 174 -0.24 -21.45 15.26
C LYS A 174 0.06 -20.62 14.02
N ILE A 175 -0.06 -21.22 12.83
CA ILE A 175 -0.10 -20.45 11.58
C ILE A 175 -1.47 -19.78 11.48
N ILE A 176 -1.50 -18.46 11.31
CA ILE A 176 -2.74 -17.68 11.20
C ILE A 176 -2.96 -17.08 9.80
N ILE A 177 -1.89 -16.87 9.04
CA ILE A 177 -1.93 -16.47 7.62
C ILE A 177 -0.86 -17.26 6.87
N ASP A 178 -1.20 -17.74 5.68
CA ASP A 178 -0.30 -18.42 4.76
C ASP A 178 -0.41 -17.79 3.36
N GLY A 179 0.71 -17.76 2.62
CA GLY A 179 0.78 -17.24 1.25
C GLY A 179 1.67 -16.00 1.06
N TRP A 180 2.50 -15.65 2.05
CA TRP A 180 3.48 -14.56 1.90
C TRP A 180 4.64 -15.00 0.99
N GLY A 181 5.08 -14.13 0.09
CA GLY A 181 6.16 -14.44 -0.83
C GLY A 181 7.52 -14.56 -0.14
N THR A 182 8.30 -15.57 -0.52
CA THR A 182 9.64 -15.87 0.01
C THR A 182 10.75 -15.71 -1.02
N TYR A 183 10.42 -15.36 -2.27
CA TYR A 183 11.40 -15.33 -3.36
C TYR A 183 12.45 -14.23 -3.22
N ASP A 184 12.17 -13.18 -2.43
CA ASP A 184 13.13 -12.16 -2.03
C ASP A 184 12.90 -11.79 -0.56
N THR A 185 13.85 -12.16 0.30
CA THR A 185 13.67 -12.13 1.75
C THR A 185 13.70 -10.71 2.34
N HIS A 186 14.26 -9.72 1.64
CA HIS A 186 14.16 -8.32 2.10
C HIS A 186 12.85 -7.64 1.68
N ALA A 187 12.03 -8.29 0.86
CA ALA A 187 10.82 -7.72 0.29
C ALA A 187 9.54 -8.39 0.81
N GLY A 188 9.66 -9.11 1.92
CA GLY A 188 8.57 -9.79 2.60
C GLY A 188 7.66 -8.84 3.39
N PRO A 189 6.67 -9.41 4.11
CA PRO A 189 5.89 -8.68 5.10
C PRO A 189 6.78 -8.17 6.24
N SER A 190 6.47 -7.02 6.83
CA SER A 190 7.20 -6.44 7.97
C SER A 190 6.37 -5.37 8.70
N ASN A 191 6.96 -4.75 9.73
CA ASN A 191 6.41 -3.64 10.51
C ASN A 191 4.96 -3.85 10.98
N LEU A 192 4.67 -4.98 11.62
CA LEU A 192 3.38 -5.21 12.26
C LEU A 192 3.17 -4.23 13.41
N LYS A 193 1.97 -3.64 13.51
CA LYS A 193 1.60 -2.70 14.57
C LYS A 193 0.14 -2.86 14.95
N TYR A 194 -0.17 -2.71 16.23
CA TYR A 194 -1.56 -2.58 16.70
C TYR A 194 -2.00 -1.13 16.42
N GLY A 195 -3.08 -0.95 15.66
CA GLY A 195 -3.61 0.35 15.26
C GLY A 195 -4.70 0.86 16.21
N PHE A 196 -4.96 2.17 16.16
CA PHE A 196 -6.04 2.81 16.93
C PHE A 196 -7.38 2.16 16.70
N ASP A 197 -7.63 1.63 15.50
CA ASP A 197 -8.89 1.00 15.16
C ASP A 197 -9.00 -0.46 15.59
N ASN A 198 -8.18 -0.88 16.56
CA ASN A 198 -8.15 -2.23 17.13
C ASN A 198 -7.85 -3.33 16.10
N GLN A 199 -7.17 -2.95 15.01
CA GLN A 199 -6.70 -3.84 13.95
C GLN A 199 -5.18 -3.93 13.97
N ILE A 200 -4.67 -5.03 13.43
CA ILE A 200 -3.26 -5.21 13.14
C ILE A 200 -2.97 -4.63 11.76
N TRP A 201 -2.02 -3.72 11.69
CA TRP A 201 -1.51 -3.14 10.47
C TRP A 201 -0.13 -3.69 10.15
N GLY A 202 0.24 -3.68 8.87
CA GLY A 202 1.57 -4.05 8.43
C GLY A 202 1.86 -3.56 7.02
N VAL A 203 3.09 -3.77 6.58
CA VAL A 203 3.50 -3.50 5.20
C VAL A 203 4.12 -4.75 4.58
N VAL A 204 4.18 -4.77 3.26
CA VAL A 204 4.84 -5.81 2.49
C VAL A 204 5.62 -5.18 1.35
N GLY A 205 6.77 -5.75 1.03
CA GLY A 205 7.52 -5.44 -0.19
C GLY A 205 6.95 -6.13 -1.42
N TYR A 206 7.72 -6.10 -2.50
CA TYR A 206 7.31 -6.71 -3.77
C TYR A 206 7.27 -8.25 -3.74
N SER A 207 7.79 -8.91 -2.69
CA SER A 207 7.55 -10.36 -2.52
C SER A 207 6.06 -10.66 -2.37
N GLY A 208 5.31 -9.69 -1.85
CA GLY A 208 3.87 -9.64 -1.93
C GLY A 208 3.18 -10.80 -1.24
N PHE A 209 1.93 -11.00 -1.62
CA PHE A 209 1.08 -12.05 -1.10
C PHE A 209 0.31 -12.72 -2.24
N LYS A 210 0.19 -14.04 -2.17
CA LYS A 210 -0.69 -14.82 -3.02
C LYS A 210 -1.19 -16.04 -2.26
N GLY A 211 -2.46 -16.00 -1.85
CA GLY A 211 -3.05 -17.07 -1.05
C GLY A 211 -4.49 -16.77 -0.69
N THR A 212 -4.99 -17.50 0.30
CA THR A 212 -6.33 -17.32 0.85
C THR A 212 -6.23 -16.78 2.26
N ILE A 213 -6.88 -15.66 2.55
CA ILE A 213 -6.99 -15.10 3.91
C ILE A 213 -8.47 -14.95 4.22
N ALA A 214 -8.93 -15.42 5.38
CA ALA A 214 -10.33 -15.35 5.79
C ALA A 214 -11.33 -15.86 4.73
N GLY A 215 -10.95 -16.91 3.98
CA GLY A 215 -11.80 -17.51 2.94
C GLY A 215 -11.79 -16.79 1.58
N GLU A 216 -11.08 -15.67 1.45
CA GLU A 216 -10.98 -14.91 0.20
C GLU A 216 -9.59 -15.07 -0.44
N ASN A 217 -9.56 -15.35 -1.75
CA ASN A 217 -8.33 -15.34 -2.52
C ASN A 217 -7.84 -13.92 -2.73
N ARG A 218 -6.60 -13.66 -2.32
CA ARG A 218 -5.98 -12.35 -2.42
C ARG A 218 -4.64 -12.46 -3.14
N GLN A 219 -4.35 -11.45 -3.96
CA GLN A 219 -3.07 -11.25 -4.59
C GLN A 219 -2.75 -9.77 -4.65
N PHE A 220 -1.65 -9.37 -4.02
CA PHE A 220 -1.15 -8.00 -4.02
C PHE A 220 0.37 -8.00 -3.89
N SER A 221 0.99 -6.91 -4.34
CA SER A 221 2.44 -6.70 -4.27
C SER A 221 2.74 -5.78 -3.09
N GLN A 222 3.67 -4.84 -3.24
CA GLN A 222 4.06 -3.90 -2.21
C GLN A 222 2.93 -2.96 -1.78
N GLY A 223 2.85 -2.68 -0.48
CA GLY A 223 1.87 -1.74 0.05
C GLY A 223 1.61 -1.89 1.54
N VAL A 224 0.58 -1.17 1.99
CA VAL A 224 0.07 -1.18 3.37
C VAL A 224 -1.17 -2.07 3.43
N TYR A 225 -1.30 -2.86 4.50
CA TYR A 225 -2.50 -3.68 4.77
C TYR A 225 -2.88 -3.61 6.25
N ARG A 226 -4.09 -4.07 6.56
CA ARG A 226 -4.55 -4.30 7.92
C ARG A 226 -5.51 -5.48 8.03
N PHE A 227 -5.71 -6.01 9.23
CA PHE A 227 -6.64 -7.08 9.52
C PHE A 227 -7.02 -7.09 11.00
N LYS A 228 -8.21 -7.58 11.35
CA LYS A 228 -8.55 -7.84 12.75
C LYS A 228 -7.62 -8.88 13.38
N PRO A 229 -7.39 -8.86 14.71
CA PRO A 229 -6.58 -9.88 15.39
C PRO A 229 -6.97 -11.35 15.11
N ASP A 230 -8.23 -11.60 14.77
CA ASP A 230 -8.77 -12.92 14.38
C ASP A 230 -8.69 -13.22 12.87
N VAL A 231 -8.05 -12.34 12.09
CA VAL A 231 -7.85 -12.40 10.63
C VAL A 231 -9.10 -12.13 9.78
N SER A 232 -10.29 -11.98 10.38
CA SER A 232 -11.57 -12.01 9.64
C SER A 232 -11.80 -10.86 8.65
N ALA A 233 -11.12 -9.73 8.83
CA ALA A 233 -11.38 -8.47 8.10
C ALA A 233 -10.11 -7.90 7.44
N PHE A 234 -9.38 -8.74 6.71
CA PHE A 234 -8.18 -8.30 6.00
C PHE A 234 -8.51 -7.31 4.86
N GLU A 235 -7.84 -6.17 4.85
CA GLU A 235 -7.97 -5.12 3.84
C GLU A 235 -6.56 -4.71 3.34
N PHE A 236 -6.35 -4.78 2.02
CA PHE A 236 -5.20 -4.12 1.39
C PHE A 236 -5.51 -2.64 1.24
N MET A 237 -4.71 -1.79 1.90
CA MET A 237 -5.03 -0.39 2.09
C MET A 237 -4.59 0.47 0.92
N THR A 238 -3.37 0.31 0.41
CA THR A 238 -2.90 1.01 -0.79
C THR A 238 -1.54 0.48 -1.23
N SER A 239 -1.25 0.59 -2.53
CA SER A 239 0.08 0.31 -3.07
C SER A 239 1.05 1.46 -2.76
N THR A 240 2.33 1.12 -2.71
CA THR A 240 3.45 2.04 -2.56
C THR A 240 4.38 1.97 -3.77
N SER A 241 5.37 2.86 -3.83
CA SER A 241 6.30 2.97 -4.98
C SER A 241 7.23 1.76 -5.14
N ASN A 242 7.65 1.14 -4.04
CA ASN A 242 8.67 0.07 -4.05
C ASN A 242 8.60 -0.77 -2.75
N ASN A 243 9.64 -1.56 -2.50
CA ASN A 243 9.81 -2.36 -1.29
C ASN A 243 9.56 -1.52 -0.02
N THR A 244 8.47 -1.83 0.69
CA THR A 244 7.97 -1.01 1.79
C THR A 244 8.53 -1.53 3.10
N TRP A 245 9.26 -0.68 3.81
CA TRP A 245 10.07 -1.03 4.97
C TRP A 245 9.74 -0.24 6.23
N GLY A 246 8.83 0.73 6.14
CA GLY A 246 8.38 1.50 7.29
C GLY A 246 6.86 1.55 7.36
N LEU A 247 6.37 1.55 8.59
CA LEU A 247 4.99 1.88 8.94
C LEU A 247 5.02 2.78 10.18
N GLY A 248 4.18 3.81 10.18
CA GLY A 248 4.09 4.79 11.25
C GLY A 248 2.67 5.29 11.48
N PHE A 249 2.38 5.68 12.72
CA PHE A 249 1.16 6.40 13.06
C PHE A 249 1.49 7.72 13.74
N SER A 250 0.78 8.78 13.36
CA SER A 250 0.68 9.95 14.24
C SER A 250 -0.18 9.61 15.46
N GLU A 251 -0.07 10.43 16.53
CA GLU A 251 -0.95 10.31 17.70
C GLU A 251 -2.44 10.63 17.37
N ASN A 252 -2.76 11.01 16.11
CA ASN A 252 -4.11 11.30 15.59
C ASN A 252 -4.58 10.27 14.52
N ASN A 253 -3.98 9.08 14.47
CA ASN A 253 -4.32 8.02 13.53
C ASN A 253 -4.16 8.43 12.05
N ASP A 254 -3.11 9.18 11.72
CA ASP A 254 -2.62 9.33 10.34
C ASP A 254 -1.58 8.25 10.04
N VAL A 255 -1.61 7.68 8.84
CA VAL A 255 -0.77 6.53 8.46
C VAL A 255 0.36 6.97 7.55
N PHE A 256 1.57 6.60 7.93
CA PHE A 256 2.80 6.88 7.19
C PHE A 256 3.57 5.59 6.88
N ALA A 257 4.42 5.66 5.87
CA ALA A 257 5.29 4.57 5.48
C ALA A 257 6.63 5.08 4.95
N SER A 258 7.58 4.18 4.71
CA SER A 258 8.81 4.44 3.95
C SER A 258 9.06 3.28 2.98
N THR A 259 9.76 3.55 1.87
CA THR A 259 10.16 2.51 0.92
C THR A 259 11.63 2.65 0.54
N ALA A 260 12.19 1.56 0.02
CA ALA A 260 13.49 1.58 -0.65
C ALA A 260 13.52 2.58 -1.83
N ASN A 261 14.73 2.91 -2.26
CA ASN A 261 15.04 3.68 -3.48
C ASN A 261 14.43 5.10 -3.48
N ASN A 262 14.95 5.96 -2.61
CA ASN A 262 14.69 7.39 -2.55
C ASN A 262 13.21 7.73 -2.25
N THR A 263 12.60 7.07 -1.28
CA THR A 263 11.26 7.41 -0.76
C THR A 263 11.23 7.18 0.75
N HIS A 264 11.85 8.09 1.49
CA HIS A 264 12.00 7.93 2.94
C HIS A 264 10.73 8.30 3.73
N SER A 265 9.76 8.95 3.10
CA SER A 265 8.51 9.33 3.75
C SER A 265 7.32 9.27 2.78
N VAL A 266 6.29 8.54 3.19
CA VAL A 266 5.03 8.36 2.46
C VAL A 266 3.88 8.70 3.39
N PHE A 267 2.89 9.45 2.90
CA PHE A 267 1.61 9.62 3.58
C PHE A 267 0.52 8.82 2.85
N MET A 268 -0.29 8.08 3.61
CA MET A 268 -1.48 7.39 3.11
C MET A 268 -2.73 8.19 3.49
N GLY A 269 -3.32 8.88 2.50
CA GLY A 269 -4.51 9.69 2.71
C GLY A 269 -5.83 9.01 2.32
N ILE A 270 -5.82 8.07 1.36
CA ILE A 270 -7.04 7.49 0.79
C ILE A 270 -6.91 5.96 0.71
N PRO A 271 -7.86 5.18 1.27
CA PRO A 271 -7.82 3.73 1.17
C PRO A 271 -8.22 3.24 -0.23
N ALA A 272 -7.67 2.10 -0.67
CA ALA A 272 -7.86 1.50 -1.98
C ALA A 272 -9.34 1.23 -2.28
N ARG A 273 -10.14 0.86 -1.27
CA ARG A 273 -11.59 0.68 -1.44
C ARG A 273 -12.31 1.93 -1.94
N ALA A 274 -11.84 3.13 -1.57
CA ALA A 274 -12.47 4.39 -1.94
C ALA A 274 -12.24 4.78 -3.39
N ILE A 275 -11.14 4.30 -3.98
CA ILE A 275 -10.76 4.62 -5.36
C ILE A 275 -10.99 3.45 -6.32
N LYS A 276 -11.39 2.28 -5.80
CA LYS A 276 -11.63 1.08 -6.60
C LYS A 276 -12.81 1.30 -7.55
N GLY A 277 -12.56 1.13 -8.86
CA GLY A 277 -13.58 1.28 -9.89
C GLY A 277 -13.91 2.74 -10.25
N VAL A 278 -13.19 3.71 -9.68
CA VAL A 278 -13.27 5.11 -10.09
C VAL A 278 -12.50 5.29 -11.40
N GLU A 279 -13.21 5.68 -12.44
CA GLU A 279 -12.75 6.01 -13.79
C GLU A 279 -12.59 7.52 -13.99
N GLY A 280 -12.00 7.92 -15.14
CA GLY A 280 -11.86 9.31 -15.57
C GLY A 280 -10.55 9.98 -15.16
N VAL A 281 -10.07 9.69 -13.96
CA VAL A 281 -8.79 10.19 -13.42
C VAL A 281 -8.08 9.05 -12.67
N GLU A 282 -6.74 9.04 -12.70
CA GLU A 282 -6.00 8.13 -11.84
C GLU A 282 -5.90 8.71 -10.43
N LEU A 283 -6.44 7.98 -9.45
CA LEU A 283 -6.36 8.33 -8.04
C LEU A 283 -5.32 7.45 -7.35
N THR A 284 -4.62 8.01 -6.37
CA THR A 284 -3.62 7.27 -5.58
C THR A 284 -3.96 7.34 -4.11
N GLY A 285 -3.79 6.22 -3.40
CA GLY A 285 -4.10 6.16 -1.98
C GLY A 285 -2.96 6.65 -1.07
N SER A 286 -1.73 6.64 -1.59
CA SER A 286 -0.53 7.12 -0.93
C SER A 286 0.30 8.03 -1.84
N ALA A 287 1.10 8.92 -1.23
CA ALA A 287 2.04 9.76 -1.94
C ALA A 287 3.37 9.85 -1.19
N LYS A 288 4.46 9.92 -1.96
CA LYS A 288 5.78 10.31 -1.48
C LYS A 288 5.72 11.77 -1.01
N ILE A 289 6.26 12.04 0.18
CA ILE A 289 6.25 13.38 0.79
C ILE A 289 7.64 13.91 1.15
N ASP A 290 8.71 13.20 0.79
CA ASP A 290 10.11 13.61 0.98
C ASP A 290 10.35 15.09 0.58
N GLY A 291 10.93 15.87 1.48
CA GLY A 291 11.31 17.26 1.26
C GLY A 291 12.70 17.43 0.64
N HIS A 292 13.49 16.37 0.56
CA HIS A 292 14.86 16.38 0.05
C HIS A 292 15.30 15.03 -0.53
N TYR A 293 16.39 15.05 -1.30
CA TYR A 293 17.04 13.85 -1.83
C TYR A 293 18.11 13.30 -0.87
N ALA A 294 18.96 14.20 -0.34
CA ALA A 294 20.21 13.81 0.28
C ALA A 294 20.03 13.21 1.68
N MET A 295 20.66 12.07 1.95
CA MET A 295 20.94 11.65 3.32
C MET A 295 22.20 12.37 3.85
N HIS A 296 22.41 12.39 5.17
CA HIS A 296 23.48 13.16 5.81
C HIS A 296 24.53 12.29 6.53
N PRO A 297 25.29 11.42 5.83
CA PRO A 297 26.30 10.61 6.47
C PRO A 297 27.44 11.48 7.02
N ILE A 298 28.01 11.07 8.15
CA ILE A 298 29.15 11.77 8.78
C ILE A 298 30.52 11.18 8.37
N THR A 299 30.51 10.23 7.44
CA THR A 299 31.68 9.55 6.88
C THR A 299 31.50 9.39 5.37
N PRO A 300 32.56 9.48 4.55
CA PRO A 300 32.50 9.11 3.15
C PRO A 300 32.46 7.58 2.94
N HIS A 301 32.68 6.79 3.98
CA HIS A 301 32.78 5.33 3.91
C HIS A 301 31.42 4.61 4.00
N VAL A 302 30.38 5.19 3.40
CA VAL A 302 29.05 4.57 3.29
C VAL A 302 29.06 3.41 2.30
N ARG A 303 27.98 2.63 2.27
CA ARG A 303 27.95 1.36 1.52
C ARG A 303 26.67 1.19 0.70
N GLN A 304 26.50 2.04 -0.30
CA GLN A 304 25.32 2.05 -1.18
C GLN A 304 25.50 1.19 -2.44
N VAL A 305 24.37 0.74 -3.00
CA VAL A 305 24.31 -0.05 -4.25
C VAL A 305 23.72 0.71 -5.44
N ASP A 306 22.92 1.72 -5.12
CA ASP A 306 22.23 2.67 -5.98
C ASP A 306 21.85 3.88 -5.12
N VAL A 307 21.16 4.87 -5.71
CA VAL A 307 20.71 6.08 -5.03
C VAL A 307 21.83 6.77 -4.24
N PHE A 308 23.01 6.87 -4.87
CA PHE A 308 24.19 7.44 -4.21
C PHE A 308 23.89 8.83 -3.64
N GLY A 309 24.22 9.02 -2.36
CA GLY A 309 23.97 10.23 -1.59
C GLY A 309 22.51 10.42 -1.12
N GLY A 310 21.55 9.60 -1.55
CA GLY A 310 20.18 9.59 -1.06
C GLY A 310 19.85 8.33 -0.26
N PHE A 311 18.57 8.07 -0.01
CA PHE A 311 18.12 6.92 0.78
C PHE A 311 18.02 5.66 -0.07
N THR A 312 18.99 4.75 0.06
CA THR A 312 18.92 3.41 -0.53
C THR A 312 17.90 2.55 0.24
N ALA A 313 17.95 2.62 1.57
CA ALA A 313 17.20 1.76 2.45
C ALA A 313 16.54 2.49 3.62
N ALA A 314 15.51 3.28 3.31
CA ALA A 314 14.67 3.91 4.31
C ALA A 314 13.81 2.88 5.08
N ALA A 315 14.30 2.44 6.23
CA ALA A 315 13.65 1.46 7.10
C ALA A 315 12.99 2.12 8.33
N GLY A 316 11.77 1.70 8.66
CA GLY A 316 10.98 2.31 9.74
C GLY A 316 10.42 3.70 9.40
N HIS A 317 9.40 4.12 10.15
CA HIS A 317 8.82 5.47 10.11
C HIS A 317 8.07 5.75 11.43
N ASN A 318 8.76 5.70 12.56
CA ASN A 318 8.09 5.83 13.88
C ASN A 318 8.20 7.26 14.41
N PHE A 319 7.10 7.83 14.89
CA PHE A 319 7.11 9.17 15.48
C PHE A 319 7.71 9.20 16.89
N TYR A 320 8.31 10.33 17.25
CA TYR A 320 8.49 10.66 18.65
C TYR A 320 7.14 10.93 19.31
N SER A 321 6.79 10.10 20.28
CA SER A 321 5.41 9.98 20.79
C SER A 321 5.31 9.93 22.32
N ALA A 322 6.33 10.47 23.00
CA ALA A 322 6.36 10.71 24.44
C ALA A 322 6.55 12.21 24.72
N ARG A 323 6.77 12.61 25.98
CA ARG A 323 6.96 14.01 26.39
C ARG A 323 8.29 14.30 27.12
N ASN A 324 9.25 13.37 27.04
CA ASN A 324 10.58 13.50 27.67
C ASN A 324 11.63 14.22 26.80
N TYR A 325 11.43 14.27 25.48
CA TYR A 325 12.21 15.11 24.58
C TYR A 325 11.60 16.51 24.50
N PRO A 326 12.34 17.50 23.96
CA PRO A 326 11.80 18.81 23.66
C PRO A 326 10.52 18.78 22.79
N GLN A 327 9.65 19.77 22.98
CA GLN A 327 8.31 19.84 22.37
C GLN A 327 8.31 19.84 20.84
N GLU A 328 9.41 20.26 20.20
CA GLU A 328 9.57 20.20 18.76
C GLU A 328 9.57 18.78 18.18
N PHE A 329 9.78 17.75 19.01
CA PHE A 329 9.72 16.35 18.60
C PHE A 329 8.30 15.79 18.61
N TRP A 330 7.46 16.23 19.56
CA TRP A 330 6.19 15.61 19.90
C TRP A 330 5.26 15.50 18.68
N ASN A 331 5.02 14.28 18.22
CA ASN A 331 4.16 13.96 17.08
C ASN A 331 4.52 14.71 15.79
N LYS A 332 5.79 15.10 15.63
CA LYS A 332 6.30 15.90 14.50
C LYS A 332 7.53 15.30 13.84
N ILE A 333 8.33 14.55 14.58
CA ILE A 333 9.55 13.92 14.05
C ILE A 333 9.32 12.43 13.92
N ALA A 334 9.43 11.91 12.70
CA ALA A 334 9.48 10.48 12.44
C ALA A 334 10.93 10.02 12.24
N PHE A 335 11.27 8.84 12.75
CA PHE A 335 12.59 8.25 12.64
C PHE A 335 12.63 7.25 11.49
N VAL A 336 13.55 7.47 10.56
CA VAL A 336 13.78 6.62 9.39
C VAL A 336 15.25 6.20 9.38
N CYS A 337 15.51 4.91 9.50
CA CYS A 337 16.85 4.37 9.47
C CYS A 337 17.36 4.27 8.03
N GLU A 338 18.66 4.51 7.84
CA GLU A 338 19.37 4.31 6.58
C GLU A 338 20.65 3.51 6.89
N PRO A 339 20.56 2.16 6.92
CA PRO A 339 21.67 1.31 7.32
C PRO A 339 22.86 1.42 6.37
N THR A 340 22.64 1.71 5.08
CA THR A 340 23.75 1.87 4.12
C THR A 340 24.51 3.18 4.31
N GLY A 341 23.90 4.15 5.00
CA GLY A 341 24.46 5.45 5.36
C GLY A 341 24.87 5.59 6.84
N HIS A 342 24.71 4.53 7.64
CA HIS A 342 25.05 4.47 9.07
C HIS A 342 24.32 5.50 9.94
N LEU A 343 23.04 5.80 9.64
CA LEU A 343 22.30 6.88 10.29
C LEU A 343 20.80 6.61 10.54
N VAL A 344 20.23 7.36 11.46
CA VAL A 344 18.78 7.51 11.68
C VAL A 344 18.42 8.95 11.37
N HIS A 345 17.66 9.15 10.28
CA HIS A 345 17.11 10.42 9.83
C HIS A 345 15.91 10.83 10.68
N MET A 346 15.80 12.14 10.93
CA MET A 346 14.65 12.80 11.51
C MET A 346 13.82 13.42 10.38
N ALA A 347 12.77 12.73 9.96
CA ALA A 347 11.79 13.28 9.03
C ALA A 347 10.87 14.24 9.80
N ARG A 348 10.99 15.56 9.57
CA ARG A 348 10.09 16.55 10.20
C ARG A 348 8.80 16.66 9.39
N ILE A 349 7.73 16.10 9.92
CA ILE A 349 6.44 16.04 9.27
C ILE A 349 5.61 17.28 9.62
N GLU A 350 5.13 17.98 8.59
CA GLU A 350 4.31 19.17 8.72
C GLU A 350 2.99 19.00 7.96
N LYS A 351 1.89 19.50 8.53
CA LYS A 351 0.59 19.52 7.85
C LYS A 351 0.68 20.38 6.57
N SER A 352 0.11 19.88 5.48
CA SER A 352 -0.04 20.59 4.22
C SER A 352 -1.41 20.28 3.63
N GLY A 353 -2.35 21.20 3.85
CA GLY A 353 -3.76 20.94 3.54
C GLY A 353 -4.27 19.77 4.38
N ALA A 354 -4.95 18.82 3.73
CA ALA A 354 -5.46 17.60 4.35
C ALA A 354 -4.42 16.48 4.48
N GLY A 355 -3.24 16.67 3.87
CA GLY A 355 -2.12 15.74 3.99
C GLY A 355 -0.93 16.36 4.71
N PHE A 356 0.25 15.86 4.35
CA PHE A 356 1.51 16.19 5.00
C PHE A 356 2.65 16.36 4.00
N ILE A 357 3.67 17.08 4.41
CA ILE A 357 4.98 17.15 3.75
C ILE A 357 6.08 16.82 4.76
N GLU A 358 7.18 16.28 4.26
CA GLU A 358 8.40 16.15 5.05
C GLU A 358 9.29 17.39 4.84
N LYS A 359 10.01 17.78 5.89
CA LYS A 359 11.18 18.63 5.81
C LYS A 359 12.35 17.95 6.49
N ASP A 360 13.52 18.20 5.93
CA ASP A 360 14.78 17.69 6.44
C ASP A 360 15.02 18.12 7.91
N GLY A 361 15.06 17.13 8.81
CA GLY A 361 15.40 17.28 10.21
C GLY A 361 16.82 16.83 10.56
N TRP A 362 17.65 16.44 9.59
CA TRP A 362 18.98 15.86 9.80
C TRP A 362 18.93 14.55 10.62
N ASN A 363 20.02 14.17 11.28
CA ASN A 363 20.12 12.87 11.95
C ASN A 363 19.88 12.97 13.46
N LEU A 364 19.15 11.99 14.01
CA LEU A 364 19.14 11.72 15.45
C LEU A 364 20.39 10.94 15.87
N PHE A 365 20.91 10.11 14.98
CA PHE A 365 22.00 9.19 15.23
C PHE A 365 22.76 9.04 13.91
N ALA A 366 24.08 9.21 13.91
CA ALA A 366 24.91 8.94 12.74
C ALA A 366 26.30 8.48 13.16
N SER A 367 26.83 7.47 12.47
CA SER A 367 28.12 6.88 12.79
C SER A 367 29.17 7.07 11.71
N SER A 368 30.43 7.09 12.14
CA SER A 368 31.60 6.95 11.27
C SER A 368 32.24 5.55 11.34
N ASP A 369 31.71 4.67 12.20
CA ASP A 369 32.01 3.24 12.19
C ASP A 369 31.24 2.57 11.05
N GLU A 370 31.97 1.95 10.12
CA GLU A 370 31.42 1.36 8.90
C GLU A 370 30.54 0.13 9.13
N TRP A 371 30.46 -0.39 10.35
CA TRP A 371 29.60 -1.53 10.71
C TRP A 371 28.20 -1.11 11.18
N VAL A 372 28.07 0.11 11.71
CA VAL A 372 26.83 0.58 12.32
C VAL A 372 25.73 0.65 11.28
N SER A 373 24.68 -0.16 11.45
CA SER A 373 23.62 -0.37 10.47
C SER A 373 22.27 -0.33 11.18
N PRO A 374 21.75 0.86 11.52
CA PRO A 374 20.45 0.98 12.16
C PRO A 374 19.34 0.46 11.24
N VAL A 375 18.42 -0.34 11.77
CA VAL A 375 17.33 -0.98 10.99
C VAL A 375 15.93 -0.71 11.56
N ASP A 376 15.82 -0.35 12.84
CA ASP A 376 14.57 0.09 13.46
C ASP A 376 14.88 1.15 14.53
N ALA A 377 14.04 2.18 14.60
CA ALA A 377 14.13 3.24 15.60
C ALA A 377 12.71 3.68 16.01
N LYS A 378 12.42 3.66 17.31
CA LYS A 378 11.10 4.07 17.84
C LYS A 378 11.17 4.52 19.30
N THR A 379 10.16 5.27 19.73
CA THR A 379 10.01 5.74 21.12
C THR A 379 9.68 4.56 22.03
N GLY A 380 10.45 4.39 23.11
CA GLY A 380 10.23 3.34 24.11
C GLY A 380 9.30 3.76 25.26
N PRO A 381 9.00 2.84 26.20
CA PRO A 381 8.13 3.08 27.35
C PRO A 381 8.66 4.16 28.30
N ASP A 382 9.98 4.35 28.32
CA ASP A 382 10.71 5.38 29.09
C ASP A 382 10.73 6.76 28.40
N GLY A 383 10.19 6.86 27.19
CA GLY A 383 10.20 8.08 26.39
C GLY A 383 11.54 8.41 25.74
N ALA A 384 12.53 7.51 25.82
CA ALA A 384 13.76 7.56 25.03
C ALA A 384 13.52 7.03 23.61
N VAL A 385 14.41 7.33 22.67
CA VAL A 385 14.39 6.70 21.34
C VAL A 385 15.34 5.53 21.33
N TRP A 386 14.80 4.34 21.09
CA TRP A 386 15.55 3.10 21.02
C TRP A 386 15.90 2.81 19.56
N ILE A 387 17.11 2.29 19.32
CA ILE A 387 17.64 2.01 17.99
C ILE A 387 18.20 0.59 17.98
N LEU A 388 17.72 -0.22 17.04
CA LEU A 388 18.33 -1.50 16.69
C LEU A 388 19.43 -1.27 15.66
N ASP A 389 20.66 -1.49 16.08
CA ASP A 389 21.84 -1.49 15.22
C ASP A 389 22.19 -2.94 14.89
N TRP A 390 21.96 -3.33 13.64
CA TRP A 390 22.28 -4.67 13.16
C TRP A 390 23.79 -4.96 13.27
N TYR A 391 24.62 -3.93 13.19
CA TYR A 391 26.08 -3.99 13.25
C TYR A 391 26.71 -4.98 12.25
N ASN A 392 26.64 -4.68 10.95
CA ASN A 392 27.24 -5.49 9.89
C ASN A 392 28.09 -4.68 8.92
N PHE A 393 29.19 -5.27 8.46
CA PHE A 393 29.95 -4.70 7.35
C PHE A 393 29.22 -4.82 6.01
N ILE A 394 28.57 -5.97 5.75
CA ILE A 394 27.80 -6.22 4.51
C ILE A 394 26.31 -6.30 4.82
N ILE A 395 25.62 -5.19 4.59
CA ILE A 395 24.16 -5.08 4.77
C ILE A 395 23.38 -5.13 3.44
N GLN A 396 24.04 -4.86 2.31
CA GLN A 396 23.34 -4.73 1.03
C GLN A 396 22.84 -6.08 0.53
N HIS A 397 21.66 -6.11 -0.08
CA HIS A 397 21.01 -7.36 -0.49
C HIS A 397 21.06 -7.56 -2.01
N ASN A 398 20.57 -6.56 -2.74
CA ASN A 398 20.53 -6.46 -4.20
C ASN A 398 20.87 -5.03 -4.61
N PRO A 399 21.23 -4.78 -5.88
CA PRO A 399 21.50 -5.74 -6.95
C PRO A 399 22.81 -6.52 -6.75
N THR A 400 22.89 -7.73 -7.27
CA THR A 400 24.10 -8.58 -7.24
C THR A 400 25.33 -7.88 -7.84
N PRO A 401 26.49 -7.84 -7.17
CA PRO A 401 27.73 -7.35 -7.74
C PRO A 401 28.11 -8.09 -9.04
N THR A 402 28.44 -7.32 -10.08
CA THR A 402 29.13 -7.81 -11.29
C THR A 402 30.50 -7.14 -11.42
N PRO A 403 31.45 -7.67 -12.22
CA PRO A 403 32.72 -7.01 -12.44
C PRO A 403 32.58 -5.54 -12.89
N GLU A 404 31.56 -5.22 -13.68
CA GLU A 404 31.33 -3.89 -14.26
C GLU A 404 30.65 -2.91 -13.29
N ARG A 405 29.72 -3.42 -12.46
CA ARG A 405 28.87 -2.59 -11.59
C ARG A 405 29.29 -2.63 -10.13
N GLY A 406 29.81 -3.74 -9.62
CA GLY A 406 30.15 -3.96 -8.20
C GLY A 406 31.59 -4.42 -7.94
N GLY A 407 32.41 -4.56 -8.99
CA GLY A 407 33.85 -4.86 -8.89
C GLY A 407 34.20 -6.35 -8.81
N TYR A 408 33.24 -7.24 -8.64
CA TYR A 408 33.46 -8.70 -8.63
C TYR A 408 32.21 -9.45 -9.08
N ALA A 409 32.36 -10.72 -9.48
CA ALA A 409 31.24 -11.57 -9.89
C ALA A 409 30.65 -12.31 -8.69
N ALA A 410 29.56 -11.76 -8.12
CA ALA A 410 28.81 -12.42 -7.06
C ALA A 410 27.67 -13.29 -7.64
N VAL A 411 27.07 -14.11 -6.77
CA VAL A 411 25.90 -14.95 -7.09
C VAL A 411 24.86 -14.79 -5.98
N ASN A 412 23.58 -14.92 -6.34
CA ASN A 412 22.48 -14.88 -5.36
C ASN A 412 22.27 -16.25 -4.71
N GLY A 413 22.01 -16.23 -3.41
CA GLY A 413 21.53 -17.38 -2.65
C GLY A 413 20.01 -17.52 -2.74
N LYS A 414 19.45 -18.46 -1.96
CA LYS A 414 18.01 -18.78 -1.97
C LYS A 414 17.11 -17.62 -1.59
N GLY A 415 17.58 -16.72 -0.72
CA GLY A 415 16.81 -15.56 -0.30
C GLY A 415 16.89 -14.37 -1.25
N ASN A 416 17.47 -14.57 -2.44
CA ASN A 416 17.76 -13.57 -3.47
C ASN A 416 18.74 -12.46 -3.06
N ALA A 417 19.50 -12.66 -1.99
CA ALA A 417 20.64 -11.81 -1.65
C ALA A 417 21.91 -12.40 -2.25
N TYR A 418 22.84 -11.55 -2.68
CA TYR A 418 24.15 -12.05 -3.05
C TYR A 418 24.87 -12.67 -1.84
N GLU A 419 25.48 -13.83 -2.07
CA GLU A 419 26.29 -14.52 -1.08
C GLU A 419 27.57 -13.73 -0.83
N ASN A 420 27.87 -13.50 0.45
CA ASN A 420 29.09 -12.79 0.83
C ASN A 420 29.60 -13.32 2.17
N PRO A 421 30.86 -13.81 2.25
CA PRO A 421 31.43 -14.35 3.48
C PRO A 421 31.68 -13.29 4.56
N LEU A 422 31.62 -12.00 4.22
CA LEU A 422 31.81 -10.88 5.15
C LEU A 422 30.50 -10.44 5.83
N ARG A 423 29.36 -11.13 5.58
CA ARG A 423 28.13 -10.92 6.37
C ARG A 423 28.31 -11.53 7.76
N ASP A 424 28.31 -10.67 8.77
CA ASP A 424 28.44 -11.09 10.14
C ASP A 424 27.12 -11.71 10.68
N LYS A 425 27.27 -12.64 11.61
CA LYS A 425 26.18 -13.34 12.30
C LYS A 425 26.38 -13.38 13.82
N SER A 426 27.21 -12.50 14.36
CA SER A 426 27.69 -12.61 15.74
C SER A 426 27.66 -11.31 16.54
N HIS A 427 27.36 -10.17 15.89
CA HIS A 427 27.27 -8.86 16.51
C HIS A 427 25.86 -8.26 16.37
N GLY A 428 25.53 -7.31 17.24
CA GLY A 428 24.24 -6.62 17.20
C GLY A 428 24.05 -5.79 18.46
N ARG A 429 23.48 -4.60 18.33
CA ARG A 429 23.47 -3.61 19.42
C ARG A 429 22.13 -2.92 19.53
N ILE A 430 21.79 -2.55 20.76
CA ILE A 430 20.59 -1.81 21.10
C ILE A 430 21.03 -0.56 21.83
N TRP A 431 20.76 0.58 21.20
CA TRP A 431 21.12 1.90 21.70
C TRP A 431 19.87 2.64 22.16
N ARG A 432 20.04 3.50 23.17
CA ARG A 432 19.05 4.51 23.55
C ARG A 432 19.64 5.88 23.32
N VAL A 433 18.91 6.73 22.62
CA VAL A 433 19.14 8.17 22.63
C VAL A 433 18.26 8.74 23.74
N VAL A 434 18.87 9.49 24.65
CA VAL A 434 18.22 10.00 25.85
C VAL A 434 18.40 11.51 25.91
N SER A 435 17.33 12.25 26.16
CA SER A 435 17.41 13.69 26.40
C SER A 435 18.13 13.94 27.73
N ARG A 436 19.09 14.87 27.76
CA ARG A 436 19.76 15.29 29.00
C ARG A 436 18.85 16.06 29.94
N GLU A 437 17.70 16.50 29.43
CA GLU A 437 16.64 17.17 30.19
C GLU A 437 15.48 16.21 30.51
N ALA A 438 15.60 14.92 30.17
CA ALA A 438 14.59 13.92 30.49
C ALA A 438 14.36 13.86 32.00
N LYS A 439 13.09 13.78 32.39
CA LYS A 439 12.72 13.49 33.78
C LYS A 439 13.16 12.06 34.12
N PRO A 440 13.50 11.77 35.38
CA PRO A 440 13.65 10.39 35.83
C PRO A 440 12.41 9.58 35.45
N TYR A 441 12.63 8.40 34.88
CA TYR A 441 11.57 7.50 34.49
C TYR A 441 11.27 6.54 35.64
N ASP A 442 10.01 6.47 36.04
CA ASP A 442 9.50 5.46 36.96
C ASP A 442 8.93 4.29 36.12
N PRO A 443 9.47 3.06 36.25
CA PRO A 443 8.98 1.91 35.49
C PRO A 443 7.49 1.67 35.72
N ILE A 444 6.74 1.59 34.61
CA ILE A 444 5.31 1.25 34.60
C ILE A 444 5.16 -0.23 34.23
N ALA A 445 4.23 -0.92 34.88
CA ALA A 445 3.78 -2.26 34.50
C ALA A 445 2.27 -2.32 34.68
N LEU A 446 1.54 -2.53 33.59
CA LEU A 446 0.09 -2.56 33.60
C LEU A 446 -0.42 -3.97 33.91
N ASP A 447 -1.39 -4.07 34.81
CA ASP A 447 -2.15 -5.30 35.02
C ASP A 447 -3.38 -5.33 34.10
N LYS A 448 -3.51 -6.40 33.32
CA LYS A 448 -4.67 -6.61 32.44
C LYS A 448 -5.99 -6.75 33.21
N ASP A 449 -5.92 -7.11 34.50
CA ASP A 449 -7.08 -7.31 35.36
C ASP A 449 -7.44 -6.05 36.19
N ASP A 450 -6.61 -4.99 36.16
CA ASP A 450 -6.89 -3.69 36.80
C ASP A 450 -7.43 -2.69 35.78
N THR A 451 -8.72 -2.77 35.50
CA THR A 451 -9.37 -1.93 34.48
C THR A 451 -9.34 -0.44 34.82
N ASP A 452 -9.30 -0.08 36.11
CA ASP A 452 -9.28 1.32 36.55
C ASP A 452 -7.93 1.96 36.19
N GLU A 453 -6.83 1.25 36.46
CA GLU A 453 -5.47 1.66 36.03
C GLU A 453 -5.38 1.78 34.50
N LEU A 454 -5.96 0.83 33.76
CA LEU A 454 -5.95 0.88 32.30
C LEU A 454 -6.71 2.09 31.75
N VAL A 455 -7.87 2.42 32.32
CA VAL A 455 -8.63 3.62 31.92
C VAL A 455 -7.86 4.90 32.24
N GLU A 456 -7.24 5.00 33.41
CA GLU A 456 -6.37 6.14 33.77
C GLU A 456 -5.20 6.28 32.78
N THR A 457 -4.60 5.14 32.40
CA THR A 457 -3.44 5.09 31.50
C THR A 457 -3.75 5.55 30.07
N LEU A 458 -5.02 5.60 29.65
CA LEU A 458 -5.41 6.25 28.38
C LEU A 458 -5.02 7.74 28.37
N GLY A 459 -4.83 8.36 29.54
CA GLY A 459 -4.32 9.72 29.70
C GLY A 459 -2.79 9.86 29.73
N SER A 460 -2.03 8.77 29.59
CA SER A 460 -0.56 8.79 29.64
C SER A 460 0.04 9.74 28.61
N ASP A 461 1.17 10.37 28.95
CA ASP A 461 1.94 11.23 28.05
C ASP A 461 2.79 10.43 27.03
N ASN A 462 2.81 9.11 27.13
CA ASN A 462 3.48 8.20 26.22
C ASN A 462 2.45 7.38 25.41
N PHE A 463 2.53 7.48 24.09
CA PHE A 463 1.66 6.77 23.16
C PHE A 463 1.68 5.25 23.33
N PHE A 464 2.85 4.67 23.67
CA PHE A 464 2.97 3.23 23.91
C PHE A 464 2.02 2.77 25.03
N TRP A 465 2.02 3.49 26.15
CA TRP A 465 1.18 3.15 27.30
C TRP A 465 -0.31 3.31 27.00
N ARG A 466 -0.69 4.36 26.28
CA ARG A 466 -2.09 4.55 25.84
C ARG A 466 -2.57 3.43 24.91
N MET A 467 -1.77 3.05 23.92
CA MET A 467 -2.11 1.95 23.00
C MET A 467 -2.17 0.59 23.72
N THR A 468 -1.26 0.35 24.66
CA THR A 468 -1.24 -0.88 25.46
C THR A 468 -2.47 -0.97 26.34
N ALA A 469 -2.82 0.11 27.04
CA ALA A 469 -4.02 0.16 27.87
C ALA A 469 -5.30 -0.02 27.04
N GLN A 470 -5.42 0.66 25.89
CA GLN A 470 -6.53 0.46 24.96
C GLN A 470 -6.64 -1.00 24.51
N ARG A 471 -5.52 -1.62 24.09
CA ARG A 471 -5.49 -3.03 23.68
C ARG A 471 -6.01 -3.94 24.81
N LEU A 472 -5.48 -3.78 26.02
CA LEU A 472 -5.86 -4.61 27.17
C LEU A 472 -7.34 -4.44 27.54
N LEU A 473 -7.86 -3.22 27.53
CA LEU A 473 -9.29 -2.95 27.75
C LEU A 473 -10.16 -3.64 26.70
N VAL A 474 -9.81 -3.53 25.41
CA VAL A 474 -10.56 -4.18 24.32
C VAL A 474 -10.48 -5.71 24.43
N GLU A 475 -9.32 -6.27 24.75
CA GLU A 475 -9.13 -7.71 24.92
C GLU A 475 -9.87 -8.26 26.15
N SER A 476 -10.04 -7.46 27.20
CA SER A 476 -10.84 -7.84 28.39
C SER A 476 -12.32 -8.04 28.04
N GLY A 477 -12.84 -7.26 27.08
CA GLY A 477 -14.25 -7.21 26.74
C GLY A 477 -15.16 -6.67 27.87
N ASP A 478 -14.58 -6.08 28.93
CA ASP A 478 -15.34 -5.56 30.05
C ASP A 478 -16.11 -4.30 29.65
N ALA A 479 -17.44 -4.36 29.70
CA ALA A 479 -18.31 -3.21 29.43
C ALA A 479 -18.49 -2.32 30.67
N GLY A 480 -18.03 -2.75 31.85
CA GLY A 480 -18.11 -2.02 33.12
C GLY A 480 -17.38 -0.68 33.09
N VAL A 481 -16.33 -0.55 32.26
CA VAL A 481 -15.52 0.67 32.10
C VAL A 481 -16.17 1.75 31.23
N LEU A 482 -17.28 1.45 30.54
CA LEU A 482 -17.92 2.38 29.61
C LEU A 482 -18.25 3.75 30.22
N PRO A 483 -18.78 3.87 31.46
CA PRO A 483 -19.03 5.16 32.08
C PRO A 483 -17.80 6.06 32.15
N ASP A 484 -16.64 5.51 32.55
CA ASP A 484 -15.40 6.27 32.67
C ASP A 484 -14.82 6.63 31.30
N LEU A 485 -14.93 5.72 30.31
CA LEU A 485 -14.59 6.02 28.92
C LEU A 485 -15.48 7.13 28.34
N TYR A 486 -16.76 7.19 28.72
CA TYR A 486 -17.63 8.28 28.31
C TYR A 486 -17.23 9.61 28.93
N ASP A 487 -16.80 9.61 30.18
CA ASP A 487 -16.30 10.80 30.85
C ASP A 487 -15.02 11.33 30.19
N LEU A 488 -14.07 10.45 29.87
CA LEU A 488 -12.87 10.82 29.09
C LEU A 488 -13.22 11.36 27.70
N ALA A 489 -14.13 10.69 26.96
CA ALA A 489 -14.53 11.13 25.62
C ALA A 489 -15.27 12.47 25.60
N LYS A 490 -15.90 12.88 26.72
CA LYS A 490 -16.57 14.18 26.87
C LYS A 490 -15.65 15.30 27.33
N ASP A 491 -14.44 14.99 27.82
CA ASP A 491 -13.53 16.02 28.31
C ASP A 491 -13.12 16.97 27.19
N ALA A 492 -13.57 18.22 27.27
CA ALA A 492 -13.31 19.26 26.28
C ALA A 492 -11.95 19.96 26.45
N SER A 493 -11.10 19.46 27.35
CA SER A 493 -9.72 19.92 27.49
C SER A 493 -8.90 19.57 26.24
N VAL A 494 -7.83 20.34 26.01
CA VAL A 494 -6.84 20.09 24.98
C VAL A 494 -5.47 20.45 25.53
N ASP A 495 -4.44 19.75 25.08
CA ASP A 495 -3.05 20.06 25.41
C ASP A 495 -2.52 21.26 24.60
N ASP A 496 -1.23 21.56 24.75
CA ASP A 496 -0.57 22.66 24.03
C ASP A 496 -0.53 22.49 22.51
N SER A 497 -0.75 21.26 22.01
CA SER A 497 -0.90 20.98 20.57
C SER A 497 -2.34 21.13 20.07
N GLY A 498 -3.29 21.39 20.98
CA GLY A 498 -4.71 21.48 20.67
C GLY A 498 -5.40 20.12 20.56
N GLU A 499 -4.76 19.06 21.04
CA GLU A 499 -5.28 17.69 20.97
C GLU A 499 -5.73 17.15 22.34
N ASN A 500 -6.60 16.13 22.34
CA ASN A 500 -6.96 15.38 23.53
C ASN A 500 -6.78 13.88 23.25
N TYR A 501 -5.58 13.37 23.51
CA TYR A 501 -5.24 11.98 23.24
C TYR A 501 -6.04 11.00 24.10
N ALA A 502 -6.34 11.35 25.35
CA ALA A 502 -7.17 10.51 26.22
C ALA A 502 -8.56 10.29 25.64
N ALA A 503 -9.21 11.36 25.16
CA ALA A 503 -10.51 11.27 24.50
C ALA A 503 -10.43 10.48 23.19
N ILE A 504 -9.36 10.63 22.40
CA ILE A 504 -9.15 9.82 21.17
C ILE A 504 -9.12 8.32 21.51
N HIS A 505 -8.28 7.91 22.47
CA HIS A 505 -8.17 6.52 22.88
C HIS A 505 -9.44 5.99 23.55
N ALA A 506 -10.15 6.81 24.33
CA ALA A 506 -11.43 6.43 24.90
C ALA A 506 -12.46 6.12 23.81
N LEU A 507 -12.57 6.95 22.77
CA LEU A 507 -13.45 6.71 21.63
C LEU A 507 -13.13 5.39 20.91
N TRP A 508 -11.85 5.13 20.65
CA TRP A 508 -11.42 3.89 20.00
C TRP A 508 -11.60 2.65 20.88
N THR A 509 -11.51 2.80 22.20
CA THR A 509 -11.81 1.72 23.16
C THR A 509 -13.32 1.41 23.15
N ILE A 510 -14.18 2.44 23.14
CA ILE A 510 -15.64 2.30 23.00
C ILE A 510 -16.01 1.54 21.70
N ASP A 511 -15.35 1.86 20.58
CA ASP A 511 -15.50 1.13 19.31
C ASP A 511 -15.03 -0.34 19.43
N GLY A 512 -13.87 -0.57 20.03
CA GLY A 512 -13.29 -1.91 20.22
C GLY A 512 -14.14 -2.85 21.07
N LEU A 513 -14.81 -2.32 22.10
CA LEU A 513 -15.79 -3.06 22.91
C LEU A 513 -17.11 -3.37 22.15
N GLY A 514 -17.26 -2.82 20.94
CA GLY A 514 -18.47 -2.95 20.12
C GLY A 514 -19.69 -2.25 20.72
N ALA A 515 -19.48 -1.22 21.54
CA ALA A 515 -20.54 -0.60 22.34
C ALA A 515 -21.55 0.16 21.49
N LEU A 516 -21.17 0.72 20.33
CA LEU A 516 -22.05 1.51 19.47
C LEU A 516 -23.29 0.72 18.98
N THR A 517 -23.18 -0.60 18.87
CA THR A 517 -24.29 -1.46 18.43
C THR A 517 -25.14 -2.00 19.59
N LYS A 518 -24.72 -1.76 20.84
CA LYS A 518 -25.28 -2.37 22.04
C LYS A 518 -25.80 -1.34 23.06
N ASP A 519 -25.30 -0.10 23.00
CA ASP A 519 -25.61 0.97 23.94
C ASP A 519 -25.85 2.30 23.22
N ASP A 520 -27.09 2.80 23.27
CA ASP A 520 -27.50 4.11 22.73
C ASP A 520 -26.69 5.28 23.32
N GLN A 521 -26.16 5.13 24.54
CA GLN A 521 -25.30 6.14 25.15
C GLN A 521 -23.96 6.20 24.43
N ALA A 522 -23.37 5.07 24.03
CA ALA A 522 -22.12 5.05 23.25
C ALA A 522 -22.28 5.84 21.95
N GLU A 523 -23.35 5.59 21.19
CA GLU A 523 -23.63 6.31 19.94
C GLU A 523 -23.75 7.84 20.18
N LYS A 524 -24.44 8.25 21.25
CA LYS A 524 -24.57 9.68 21.62
C LYS A 524 -23.24 10.32 22.00
N ILE A 525 -22.39 9.61 22.73
CA ILE A 525 -21.07 10.11 23.13
C ILE A 525 -20.18 10.29 21.90
N VAL A 526 -20.09 9.28 21.05
CA VAL A 526 -19.30 9.36 19.80
C VAL A 526 -19.85 10.44 18.87
N THR A 527 -21.18 10.57 18.74
CA THR A 527 -21.79 11.65 17.94
C THR A 527 -21.50 13.03 18.56
N GLY A 528 -21.51 13.15 19.89
CA GLY A 528 -21.16 14.38 20.59
C GLY A 528 -19.73 14.83 20.33
N ALA A 529 -18.79 13.87 20.21
CA ALA A 529 -17.39 14.13 19.94
C ALA A 529 -17.13 14.80 18.57
N LEU A 530 -18.08 14.76 17.62
CA LEU A 530 -18.02 15.54 16.37
C LEU A 530 -17.95 17.06 16.60
N LYS A 531 -18.27 17.54 17.80
CA LYS A 531 -18.19 18.97 18.19
C LYS A 531 -17.00 19.29 19.09
N HIS A 532 -16.11 18.34 19.29
CA HIS A 532 -14.96 18.50 20.18
C HIS A 532 -13.96 19.54 19.66
N LYS A 533 -13.21 20.20 20.55
CA LYS A 533 -12.24 21.24 20.18
C LYS A 533 -11.05 20.66 19.40
N SER A 534 -10.53 19.53 19.85
CA SER A 534 -9.47 18.76 19.17
C SER A 534 -9.97 18.21 17.84
N ALA A 535 -9.17 18.42 16.79
CA ALA A 535 -9.41 17.88 15.46
C ALA A 535 -9.25 16.36 15.45
N GLY A 536 -8.24 15.81 16.16
CA GLY A 536 -8.05 14.37 16.30
C GLY A 536 -9.25 13.64 16.89
N VAL A 537 -9.90 14.22 17.91
CA VAL A 537 -11.14 13.67 18.50
C VAL A 537 -12.29 13.66 17.49
N ARG A 538 -12.50 14.76 16.76
CA ARG A 538 -13.54 14.82 15.71
C ARG A 538 -13.29 13.79 14.61
N LYS A 539 -12.03 13.66 14.18
CA LYS A 539 -11.59 12.67 13.18
C LYS A 539 -11.83 11.23 13.64
N ALA A 540 -11.50 10.91 14.89
CA ALA A 540 -11.77 9.59 15.46
C ALA A 540 -13.28 9.28 15.46
N ALA A 541 -14.11 10.22 15.92
CA ALA A 541 -15.56 10.09 15.90
C ALA A 541 -16.12 9.85 14.48
N ILE A 542 -15.65 10.60 13.48
CA ILE A 542 -16.01 10.41 12.06
C ILE A 542 -15.68 8.99 11.59
N GLN A 543 -14.46 8.52 11.86
CA GLN A 543 -13.99 7.21 11.40
C GLN A 543 -14.73 6.06 12.09
N ILE A 544 -15.10 6.21 13.36
CA ILE A 544 -15.87 5.23 14.13
C ILE A 544 -17.32 5.18 13.63
N LEU A 545 -17.99 6.33 13.51
CA LEU A 545 -19.39 6.38 13.03
C LEU A 545 -19.50 5.81 11.62
N SER A 546 -18.56 6.13 10.73
CA SER A 546 -18.55 5.63 9.34
C SER A 546 -18.57 4.10 9.24
N LYS A 547 -18.03 3.39 10.23
CA LYS A 547 -18.03 1.92 10.29
C LYS A 547 -19.32 1.35 10.88
N ASN A 548 -20.06 2.16 11.63
CA ASN A 548 -21.19 1.75 12.46
C ASN A 548 -22.53 2.37 11.98
N GLN A 549 -22.78 2.34 10.67
CA GLN A 549 -24.05 2.75 10.03
C GLN A 549 -24.43 4.23 10.19
N TRP A 550 -23.45 5.14 10.05
CA TRP A 550 -23.73 6.58 10.09
C TRP A 550 -24.77 7.01 9.03
N THR A 551 -25.82 7.71 9.46
CA THR A 551 -26.88 8.16 8.56
C THR A 551 -26.49 9.42 7.80
N GLU A 552 -27.00 9.57 6.57
CA GLU A 552 -26.85 10.81 5.78
C GLU A 552 -27.24 12.06 6.59
N GLN A 553 -28.36 12.00 7.31
CA GLN A 553 -28.84 13.10 8.14
C GLN A 553 -27.87 13.42 9.29
N GLY A 554 -27.28 12.40 9.91
CA GLY A 554 -26.25 12.56 10.94
C GLY A 554 -25.01 13.28 10.41
N ILE A 555 -24.54 12.90 9.22
CA ILE A 555 -23.40 13.54 8.56
C ILE A 555 -23.69 15.02 8.27
N VAL A 556 -24.80 15.30 7.59
CA VAL A 556 -25.15 16.67 7.19
C VAL A 556 -25.36 17.58 8.40
N SER A 557 -26.08 17.10 9.42
CA SER A 557 -26.38 17.91 10.61
C SER A 557 -25.18 18.13 11.54
N SER A 558 -24.14 17.29 11.45
CA SER A 558 -22.91 17.47 12.23
C SER A 558 -22.05 18.64 11.76
N GLY A 559 -22.14 19.02 10.48
CA GLY A 559 -21.32 20.08 9.88
C GLY A 559 -19.89 19.67 9.51
N VAL A 560 -19.49 18.42 9.72
CA VAL A 560 -18.11 17.92 9.50
C VAL A 560 -17.63 17.95 8.05
N LEU A 561 -18.55 18.02 7.08
CA LEU A 561 -18.19 18.26 5.67
C LEU A 561 -17.60 19.66 5.43
N ASN A 562 -17.67 20.55 6.43
CA ASN A 562 -17.08 21.89 6.44
C ASN A 562 -16.10 22.05 7.62
N ASP A 563 -15.53 20.96 8.14
CA ASP A 563 -14.59 21.03 9.26
C ASP A 563 -13.42 21.99 8.95
N PRO A 564 -13.02 22.85 9.90
CA PRO A 564 -11.93 23.80 9.69
C PRO A 564 -10.56 23.11 9.57
N ASP A 565 -10.37 21.91 10.12
CA ASP A 565 -9.15 21.12 9.92
C ASP A 565 -9.28 20.28 8.63
N PRO A 566 -8.44 20.51 7.60
CA PRO A 566 -8.59 19.81 6.32
C PRO A 566 -8.42 18.29 6.41
N ASN A 567 -7.58 17.77 7.32
CA ASN A 567 -7.38 16.32 7.51
C ASN A 567 -8.61 15.66 8.13
N THR A 568 -9.26 16.34 9.08
CA THR A 568 -10.56 15.94 9.63
C THR A 568 -11.65 15.99 8.55
N ARG A 569 -11.65 17.04 7.72
CA ARG A 569 -12.57 17.17 6.58
C ARG A 569 -12.36 16.05 5.54
N LEU A 570 -11.12 15.63 5.31
CA LEU A 570 -10.81 14.49 4.44
C LEU A 570 -11.44 13.20 4.97
N ALA A 571 -11.34 12.92 6.28
CA ALA A 571 -12.03 11.79 6.89
C ALA A 571 -13.56 11.86 6.69
N ALA A 572 -14.15 13.05 6.84
CA ALA A 572 -15.58 13.26 6.63
C ALA A 572 -16.02 12.99 5.18
N VAL A 573 -15.25 13.46 4.19
CA VAL A 573 -15.54 13.22 2.77
C VAL A 573 -15.37 11.74 2.43
N LEU A 574 -14.32 11.09 2.94
CA LEU A 574 -14.11 9.66 2.71
C LEU A 574 -15.19 8.77 3.33
N ALA A 575 -15.79 9.18 4.44
CA ALA A 575 -16.92 8.47 5.03
C ALA A 575 -18.11 8.35 4.05
N LEU A 576 -18.29 9.32 3.13
CA LEU A 576 -19.37 9.29 2.14
C LEU A 576 -19.25 8.14 1.13
N VAL A 577 -18.05 7.62 0.89
CA VAL A 577 -17.83 6.46 0.01
C VAL A 577 -18.61 5.24 0.48
N ASP A 578 -18.74 5.08 1.79
CA ASP A 578 -19.37 3.93 2.43
C ASP A 578 -20.88 4.15 2.64
N ILE A 579 -21.42 5.33 2.28
CA ILE A 579 -22.85 5.66 2.35
C ILE A 579 -23.58 5.23 1.07
N SER A 580 -24.86 4.87 1.20
CA SER A 580 -25.73 4.58 0.06
C SER A 580 -25.83 5.78 -0.91
N PRO A 581 -25.97 5.55 -2.22
CA PRO A 581 -26.14 6.63 -3.19
C PRO A 581 -27.25 7.60 -2.78
N SER A 582 -26.98 8.90 -2.92
CA SER A 582 -27.89 9.97 -2.50
C SER A 582 -27.69 11.19 -3.38
N ASP A 583 -28.80 11.71 -3.90
CA ASP A 583 -28.78 12.91 -4.73
C ASP A 583 -28.39 14.14 -3.91
N ALA A 584 -28.84 14.24 -2.66
CA ALA A 584 -28.52 15.39 -1.81
C ALA A 584 -27.03 15.44 -1.49
N LEU A 585 -26.42 14.31 -1.11
CA LEU A 585 -24.97 14.22 -0.93
C LEU A 585 -24.20 14.50 -2.22
N GLY A 586 -24.71 14.04 -3.37
CA GLY A 586 -24.14 14.37 -4.68
C GLY A 586 -24.12 15.88 -4.95
N LYS A 587 -25.21 16.59 -4.63
CA LYS A 587 -25.29 18.05 -4.74
C LYS A 587 -24.31 18.75 -3.78
N THR A 588 -24.18 18.26 -2.55
CA THR A 588 -23.22 18.78 -1.56
C THR A 588 -21.78 18.57 -2.05
N LEU A 589 -21.44 17.40 -2.57
CA LEU A 589 -20.12 17.12 -3.13
C LEU A 589 -19.81 18.00 -4.34
N TYR A 590 -20.80 18.30 -5.18
CA TYR A 590 -20.62 19.29 -6.25
C TYR A 590 -20.25 20.67 -5.67
N GLN A 591 -20.97 21.16 -4.65
CA GLN A 591 -20.64 22.44 -4.01
C GLN A 591 -19.23 22.44 -3.44
N ILE A 592 -18.86 21.40 -2.70
CA ILE A 592 -17.51 21.23 -2.14
C ILE A 592 -16.45 21.23 -3.25
N SER A 593 -16.72 20.57 -4.38
CA SER A 593 -15.79 20.53 -5.54
C SER A 593 -15.53 21.89 -6.17
N THR A 594 -16.38 22.90 -5.91
CA THR A 594 -16.18 24.26 -6.42
C THR A 594 -15.32 25.14 -5.51
N GLU A 595 -15.06 24.72 -4.28
CA GLU A 595 -14.29 25.49 -3.30
C GLU A 595 -12.80 25.53 -3.65
N GLU A 596 -12.17 26.70 -3.54
CA GLU A 596 -10.78 26.91 -3.98
C GLU A 596 -9.76 26.14 -3.11
N ASN A 597 -10.01 26.05 -1.80
CA ASN A 597 -9.18 25.26 -0.89
C ASN A 597 -9.28 23.76 -1.18
N VAL A 598 -10.43 23.25 -1.63
CA VAL A 598 -10.59 21.83 -2.03
C VAL A 598 -9.89 21.57 -3.36
N LYS A 599 -10.06 22.46 -4.34
CA LYS A 599 -9.41 22.32 -5.66
C LYS A 599 -7.89 22.29 -5.58
N ARG A 600 -7.30 23.08 -4.69
CA ARG A 600 -5.84 23.18 -4.52
C ARG A 600 -5.24 22.13 -3.60
N ASP A 601 -6.08 21.36 -2.89
CA ASP A 601 -5.64 20.33 -1.97
C ASP A 601 -5.56 18.98 -2.66
N ASP A 602 -4.37 18.38 -2.63
CA ASP A 602 -4.08 17.12 -3.34
C ASP A 602 -4.94 15.94 -2.84
N TRP A 603 -5.43 15.98 -1.60
CA TRP A 603 -6.18 14.88 -0.99
C TRP A 603 -7.68 15.11 -0.99
N LEU A 604 -8.13 16.32 -0.63
CA LEU A 604 -9.56 16.64 -0.65
C LEU A 604 -10.12 16.58 -2.07
N SER A 605 -9.38 17.04 -3.07
CA SER A 605 -9.82 16.96 -4.47
C SER A 605 -10.07 15.51 -4.91
N GLN A 606 -9.13 14.61 -4.60
CA GLN A 606 -9.23 13.18 -4.89
C GLN A 606 -10.36 12.51 -4.11
N ALA A 607 -10.49 12.81 -2.81
CA ALA A 607 -11.54 12.25 -1.97
C ALA A 607 -12.93 12.70 -2.41
N VAL A 608 -13.10 13.98 -2.80
CA VAL A 608 -14.36 14.49 -3.33
C VAL A 608 -14.71 13.80 -4.65
N TYR A 609 -13.74 13.60 -5.54
CA TYR A 609 -13.96 12.88 -6.79
C TYR A 609 -14.36 11.40 -6.55
N ALA A 610 -13.67 10.74 -5.62
CA ALA A 610 -13.98 9.37 -5.21
C ALA A 610 -15.38 9.25 -4.58
N ALA A 611 -15.74 10.15 -3.65
CA ALA A 611 -17.07 10.17 -3.05
C ALA A 611 -18.15 10.52 -4.10
N ALA A 612 -17.87 11.43 -5.03
CA ALA A 612 -18.79 11.79 -6.10
C ALA A 612 -19.15 10.59 -6.98
N TYR A 613 -18.24 9.63 -7.18
CA TYR A 613 -18.54 8.39 -7.92
C TYR A 613 -19.71 7.62 -7.30
N ARG A 614 -19.76 7.53 -5.97
CA ARG A 614 -20.85 6.89 -5.22
C ARG A 614 -22.17 7.67 -5.33
N HIS A 615 -22.09 9.01 -5.33
CA HIS A 615 -23.24 9.93 -5.36
C HIS A 615 -23.45 10.63 -6.71
N LYS A 616 -23.08 9.96 -7.81
CA LYS A 616 -22.89 10.59 -9.12
C LYS A 616 -24.14 11.23 -9.73
N GLN A 617 -25.33 10.70 -9.44
CA GLN A 617 -26.59 11.22 -9.98
C GLN A 617 -26.85 12.64 -9.50
N GLY A 618 -26.86 12.86 -8.19
CA GLY A 618 -26.97 14.18 -7.59
C GLY A 618 -25.86 15.14 -7.99
N PHE A 619 -24.62 14.66 -8.07
CA PHE A 619 -23.46 15.47 -8.48
C PHE A 619 -23.62 16.00 -9.90
N ILE A 620 -23.92 15.12 -10.86
CA ILE A 620 -24.12 15.49 -12.27
C ILE A 620 -25.35 16.41 -12.39
N ALA A 621 -26.44 16.12 -11.69
CA ALA A 621 -27.64 16.95 -11.72
C ALA A 621 -27.36 18.39 -11.25
N ALA A 622 -26.66 18.57 -10.13
CA ALA A 622 -26.27 19.90 -9.66
C ALA A 622 -25.32 20.62 -10.62
N PHE A 623 -24.35 19.91 -11.20
CA PHE A 623 -23.48 20.49 -12.21
C PHE A 623 -24.26 21.00 -13.44
N MET A 624 -25.19 20.20 -13.96
CA MET A 624 -26.01 20.57 -15.12
C MET A 624 -26.98 21.70 -14.81
N GLU A 625 -27.50 21.78 -13.58
CA GLU A 625 -28.32 22.90 -13.12
C GLU A 625 -27.53 24.22 -13.07
N ALA A 626 -26.29 24.16 -12.57
CA ALA A 626 -25.39 25.31 -12.56
C ALA A 626 -24.85 25.67 -13.96
N ASN A 627 -24.88 24.73 -14.91
CA ASN A 627 -24.37 24.89 -16.27
C ASN A 627 -25.41 24.44 -17.32
N PRO A 628 -26.56 25.12 -17.45
CA PRO A 628 -27.69 24.68 -18.27
C PRO A 628 -27.40 24.61 -19.79
N GLY A 629 -26.27 25.18 -20.23
CA GLY A 629 -25.77 25.10 -21.61
C GLY A 629 -24.65 24.08 -21.83
N TYR A 630 -24.24 23.35 -20.78
CA TYR A 630 -23.15 22.39 -20.89
C TYR A 630 -23.53 21.24 -21.81
N LYS A 631 -22.74 21.05 -22.86
CA LYS A 631 -22.74 19.83 -23.67
C LYS A 631 -21.45 19.12 -23.33
N LYS A 632 -21.48 17.78 -23.26
CA LYS A 632 -20.24 16.99 -23.17
C LYS A 632 -19.28 17.57 -24.19
N MET A 633 -18.06 17.88 -23.79
CA MET A 633 -17.09 18.41 -24.74
C MET A 633 -16.95 17.41 -25.89
N GLU A 634 -17.57 17.72 -27.04
CA GLU A 634 -17.07 17.26 -28.32
C GLU A 634 -15.73 17.96 -28.49
N VAL A 635 -14.72 17.17 -28.86
CA VAL A 635 -13.31 17.54 -29.10
C VAL A 635 -13.18 19.04 -29.43
N GLN A 636 -12.44 19.79 -28.59
CA GLN A 636 -12.31 21.23 -28.80
C GLN A 636 -11.69 21.53 -30.17
N PRO A 637 -12.12 22.59 -30.87
CA PRO A 637 -11.38 23.13 -32.00
C PRO A 637 -9.96 23.50 -31.55
N GLY A 638 -8.96 22.74 -32.01
CA GLY A 638 -7.55 22.91 -31.62
C GLY A 638 -6.98 21.81 -30.71
N SER A 639 -7.77 20.84 -30.26
CA SER A 639 -7.24 19.69 -29.52
C SER A 639 -6.34 18.82 -30.41
N ARG A 640 -5.33 18.16 -29.82
CA ARG A 640 -4.27 17.45 -30.54
C ARG A 640 -4.71 16.16 -31.24
N GLU A 641 -5.96 15.77 -31.03
CA GLU A 641 -6.64 14.65 -31.68
C GLU A 641 -7.43 15.07 -32.93
N VAL A 642 -7.71 16.36 -33.17
CA VAL A 642 -8.50 16.83 -34.34
C VAL A 642 -7.80 16.57 -35.66
N THR A 643 -8.57 16.41 -36.74
CA THR A 643 -8.01 16.08 -38.07
C THR A 643 -7.23 17.27 -38.68
N ASP A 644 -7.71 18.49 -38.49
CA ASP A 644 -7.20 19.70 -39.17
C ASP A 644 -6.42 20.63 -38.22
N LEU A 645 -5.51 20.06 -37.43
CA LEU A 645 -4.61 20.82 -36.55
C LEU A 645 -3.48 21.49 -37.36
N ASP A 646 -3.12 22.73 -37.02
CA ASP A 646 -1.89 23.34 -37.53
C ASP A 646 -0.67 22.75 -36.81
N GLU A 647 0.02 21.86 -37.50
CA GLU A 647 1.21 21.15 -37.01
C GLU A 647 2.51 21.79 -37.52
N SER A 648 2.49 23.06 -37.96
CA SER A 648 3.67 23.74 -38.52
C SER A 648 4.80 23.94 -37.51
N ALA A 649 4.47 24.07 -36.21
CA ALA A 649 5.42 24.21 -35.12
C ALA A 649 5.89 22.88 -34.49
N TRP A 650 5.30 21.75 -34.88
CA TRP A 650 5.63 20.43 -34.33
C TRP A 650 6.97 19.92 -34.87
N LYS A 651 7.78 19.31 -34.00
CA LYS A 651 9.08 18.72 -34.36
C LYS A 651 8.88 17.31 -34.94
N GLU A 652 9.90 16.73 -35.56
CA GLU A 652 9.84 15.35 -36.06
C GLU A 652 10.70 14.39 -35.22
N MET A 653 10.22 13.16 -35.06
CA MET A 653 10.94 12.06 -34.42
C MET A 653 10.75 10.78 -35.26
N ALA A 654 11.85 10.06 -35.52
CA ALA A 654 11.76 8.75 -36.16
C ALA A 654 11.32 7.71 -35.12
N LEU A 655 10.28 6.93 -35.40
CA LEU A 655 9.80 5.86 -34.51
C LEU A 655 9.78 4.52 -35.27
N PRO A 656 9.95 3.36 -34.59
CA PRO A 656 9.98 3.20 -33.14
C PRO A 656 11.36 3.42 -32.49
N GLN A 657 11.40 4.10 -31.34
CA GLN A 657 12.54 4.19 -30.40
C GLN A 657 12.07 4.84 -29.09
N HIS A 658 12.89 4.76 -28.04
CA HIS A 658 12.64 5.53 -26.82
C HIS A 658 12.90 7.03 -27.06
N ILE A 659 12.11 7.90 -26.43
CA ILE A 659 12.21 9.36 -26.60
C ILE A 659 13.55 9.91 -26.10
N GLU A 660 14.13 9.30 -25.06
CA GLU A 660 15.44 9.65 -24.50
C GLU A 660 16.54 9.34 -25.49
N THR A 661 16.39 8.23 -26.25
CA THR A 661 17.33 7.87 -27.32
C THR A 661 17.27 8.88 -28.48
N ALA A 662 16.09 9.47 -28.70
CA ALA A 662 15.89 10.56 -29.67
C ALA A 662 16.32 11.95 -29.13
N GLY A 663 16.88 12.03 -27.92
CA GLY A 663 17.38 13.25 -27.30
C GLY A 663 16.33 14.09 -26.57
N LEU A 664 15.16 13.52 -26.26
CA LEU A 664 14.10 14.13 -25.47
C LEU A 664 14.01 13.45 -24.10
N ASN A 665 14.75 13.98 -23.12
CA ASN A 665 14.80 13.45 -21.75
C ASN A 665 13.77 14.16 -20.87
N ILE A 666 12.53 13.68 -20.86
CA ILE A 666 11.45 14.23 -20.02
C ILE A 666 10.60 13.10 -19.45
N ASP A 667 10.11 13.26 -18.21
CA ASP A 667 8.95 12.54 -17.73
C ASP A 667 7.74 13.44 -18.03
N GLY A 668 6.73 12.98 -18.75
CA GLY A 668 5.71 13.89 -19.23
C GLY A 668 4.67 13.32 -20.20
N VAL A 669 3.94 14.23 -20.81
CA VAL A 669 2.94 13.93 -21.83
C VAL A 669 3.43 14.43 -23.18
N ILE A 670 3.50 13.51 -24.14
CA ILE A 670 3.97 13.79 -25.49
C ILE A 670 2.90 13.34 -26.47
N TRP A 671 2.62 14.19 -27.46
CA TRP A 671 1.74 13.83 -28.56
C TRP A 671 2.55 13.50 -29.79
N PHE A 672 2.17 12.42 -30.46
CA PHE A 672 2.68 12.01 -31.77
C PHE A 672 1.57 12.06 -32.80
N ARG A 673 1.87 12.57 -34.00
CA ARG A 673 0.93 12.64 -35.13
C ARG A 673 1.55 12.11 -36.42
N LYS A 674 0.75 11.36 -37.18
CA LYS A 674 1.12 10.86 -38.51
C LYS A 674 -0.04 10.89 -39.47
N THR A 675 0.23 11.35 -40.68
CA THR A 675 -0.72 11.30 -41.79
C THR A 675 -0.49 10.05 -42.63
N VAL A 676 -1.58 9.35 -42.97
CA VAL A 676 -1.57 8.23 -43.91
C VAL A 676 -2.61 8.43 -45.00
N ASN A 677 -2.27 8.05 -46.23
CA ASN A 677 -3.21 8.10 -47.37
C ASN A 677 -3.75 6.71 -47.66
N ILE A 678 -5.08 6.58 -47.76
CA ILE A 678 -5.77 5.31 -47.98
C ILE A 678 -6.56 5.35 -49.28
N SER A 679 -6.22 4.46 -50.22
CA SER A 679 -6.88 4.34 -51.53
C SER A 679 -7.95 3.23 -51.50
N GLY A 680 -9.21 3.59 -51.28
CA GLY A 680 -10.33 2.64 -51.23
C GLY A 680 -10.35 1.76 -49.96
N GLY A 681 -11.51 1.19 -49.61
CA GLY A 681 -11.65 0.33 -48.42
C GLY A 681 -11.90 1.06 -47.09
N ALA A 682 -12.01 2.38 -47.08
CA ALA A 682 -12.28 3.23 -45.92
C ALA A 682 -13.56 2.88 -45.11
N ALA A 683 -14.51 2.19 -45.74
CA ALA A 683 -15.75 1.72 -45.10
C ALA A 683 -15.62 0.36 -44.39
N LYS A 684 -14.42 -0.25 -44.32
CA LYS A 684 -14.20 -1.57 -43.70
C LYS A 684 -13.56 -1.42 -42.32
N LYS A 685 -13.72 -2.45 -41.47
CA LYS A 685 -12.95 -2.58 -40.22
C LYS A 685 -11.45 -2.61 -40.53
N ALA A 686 -10.65 -1.99 -39.66
CA ALA A 686 -9.20 -1.92 -39.79
C ALA A 686 -8.53 -2.21 -38.43
N THR A 687 -7.23 -2.46 -38.44
CA THR A 687 -6.43 -2.70 -37.23
C THR A 687 -5.24 -1.76 -37.23
N LEU A 688 -5.06 -1.01 -36.13
CA LEU A 688 -3.87 -0.21 -35.87
C LEU A 688 -2.96 -0.99 -34.92
N SER A 689 -1.68 -1.08 -35.25
CA SER A 689 -0.64 -1.58 -34.34
C SER A 689 0.45 -0.52 -34.20
N LEU A 690 0.75 -0.10 -32.97
CA LEU A 690 1.80 0.88 -32.67
C LEU A 690 3.09 0.23 -32.13
N GLY A 691 3.12 -1.09 -31.97
CA GLY A 691 4.16 -1.75 -31.18
C GLY A 691 3.97 -1.51 -29.68
N PRO A 692 4.97 -1.82 -28.83
CA PRO A 692 4.94 -1.44 -27.42
C PRO A 692 5.06 0.07 -27.24
N VAL A 693 4.33 0.59 -26.25
CA VAL A 693 4.38 2.00 -25.86
C VAL A 693 4.66 2.09 -24.37
N ASP A 694 5.67 2.90 -24.04
CA ASP A 694 6.17 3.12 -22.69
C ASP A 694 5.76 4.53 -22.20
N ASP A 695 4.98 4.71 -21.14
CA ASP A 695 4.30 3.71 -20.29
C ASP A 695 2.85 3.46 -20.74
N SER A 696 2.19 4.54 -21.13
CA SER A 696 0.76 4.61 -21.39
C SER A 696 0.50 5.29 -22.73
N ASP A 697 -0.58 4.89 -23.41
CA ASP A 697 -1.05 5.60 -24.58
C ASP A 697 -2.56 5.85 -24.56
N GLU A 698 -2.96 6.89 -25.28
CA GLU A 698 -4.30 7.06 -25.81
C GLU A 698 -4.19 7.38 -27.31
N THR A 699 -5.01 6.74 -28.13
CA THR A 699 -4.85 6.79 -29.58
C THR A 699 -6.15 7.15 -30.30
N TRP A 700 -6.05 8.07 -31.25
CA TRP A 700 -7.15 8.57 -32.08
C TRP A 700 -6.83 8.45 -33.57
N ILE A 701 -7.88 8.26 -34.37
CA ILE A 701 -7.84 8.37 -35.82
C ILE A 701 -8.93 9.34 -36.27
N ASN A 702 -8.55 10.39 -37.00
CA ASN A 702 -9.45 11.45 -37.47
C ASN A 702 -10.35 12.04 -36.37
N GLY A 703 -9.81 12.22 -35.16
CA GLY A 703 -10.55 12.69 -33.98
C GLY A 703 -11.37 11.63 -33.24
N VAL A 704 -11.45 10.40 -33.74
CA VAL A 704 -12.17 9.29 -33.07
C VAL A 704 -11.18 8.46 -32.26
N ARG A 705 -11.41 8.31 -30.96
CA ARG A 705 -10.57 7.47 -30.09
C ARG A 705 -10.72 6.00 -30.49
N VAL A 706 -9.62 5.32 -30.78
CA VAL A 706 -9.59 3.91 -31.21
C VAL A 706 -8.94 2.99 -30.19
N GLY A 707 -8.20 3.52 -29.22
CA GLY A 707 -7.54 2.69 -28.22
C GLY A 707 -6.78 3.47 -27.15
N GLY A 708 -6.21 2.73 -26.21
CA GLY A 708 -5.30 3.22 -25.19
C GLY A 708 -5.06 2.16 -24.11
N ILE A 709 -3.81 1.96 -23.71
CA ILE A 709 -3.43 1.05 -22.62
C ILE A 709 -2.51 1.84 -21.68
N ARG A 710 -2.74 1.73 -20.37
CA ARG A 710 -2.00 2.46 -19.33
C ARG A 710 -1.05 1.55 -18.55
N LYS A 711 0.14 2.06 -18.22
CA LYS A 711 1.16 1.43 -17.35
C LYS A 711 1.52 0.01 -17.75
N LYS A 712 1.66 -0.20 -19.05
CA LYS A 712 2.06 -1.47 -19.64
C LYS A 712 3.20 -1.23 -20.61
N TYR A 713 4.36 -0.88 -20.05
CA TYR A 713 5.52 -0.47 -20.82
C TYR A 713 5.89 -1.42 -21.98
N ASN A 714 5.67 -2.74 -21.86
CA ASN A 714 6.06 -3.74 -22.86
C ASN A 714 4.90 -4.35 -23.68
N GLU A 715 3.65 -3.96 -23.43
CA GLU A 715 2.50 -4.57 -24.10
C GLU A 715 2.31 -4.01 -25.51
N LYS A 716 2.12 -4.85 -26.52
CA LYS A 716 1.89 -4.36 -27.89
C LYS A 716 0.52 -3.67 -27.99
N ARG A 717 0.50 -2.43 -28.46
CA ARG A 717 -0.73 -1.67 -28.70
C ARG A 717 -1.34 -2.08 -30.03
N VAL A 718 -2.42 -2.85 -29.97
CA VAL A 718 -3.19 -3.31 -31.14
C VAL A 718 -4.66 -2.93 -30.94
N TYR A 719 -5.18 -2.08 -31.83
CA TYR A 719 -6.51 -1.50 -31.72
C TYR A 719 -7.37 -1.83 -32.94
N GLU A 720 -8.58 -2.31 -32.70
CA GLU A 720 -9.59 -2.42 -33.74
C GLU A 720 -10.18 -1.03 -34.05
N ILE A 721 -10.18 -0.67 -35.33
CA ILE A 721 -10.72 0.59 -35.81
C ILE A 721 -12.16 0.33 -36.31
N PRO A 722 -13.17 1.02 -35.75
CA PRO A 722 -14.54 0.92 -36.21
C PRO A 722 -14.69 1.26 -37.71
N ALA A 723 -15.64 0.59 -38.37
CA ALA A 723 -15.98 0.93 -39.75
C ALA A 723 -16.49 2.37 -39.84
N GLY A 724 -16.00 3.15 -40.80
CA GLY A 724 -16.36 4.56 -40.99
C GLY A 724 -15.44 5.57 -40.30
N THR A 725 -14.52 5.13 -39.43
CA THR A 725 -13.49 6.01 -38.85
C THR A 725 -12.46 6.45 -39.89
N LEU A 726 -12.10 5.58 -40.83
CA LEU A 726 -11.21 5.87 -41.94
C LEU A 726 -11.97 6.50 -43.10
N LYS A 727 -11.31 7.40 -43.83
CA LYS A 727 -11.86 8.09 -45.02
C LYS A 727 -10.96 7.81 -46.23
N PRO A 728 -11.50 7.79 -47.46
CA PRO A 728 -10.65 7.76 -48.65
C PRO A 728 -9.74 9.00 -48.69
N GLY A 729 -8.46 8.81 -49.02
CA GLY A 729 -7.47 9.88 -49.01
C GLY A 729 -6.80 10.06 -47.65
N LYS A 730 -6.63 11.31 -47.22
CA LYS A 730 -5.85 11.69 -46.02
C LYS A 730 -6.56 11.25 -44.74
N ASN A 731 -5.84 10.56 -43.87
CA ASN A 731 -6.24 10.22 -42.51
C ASN A 731 -5.14 10.61 -41.54
N VAL A 732 -5.49 11.01 -40.32
CA VAL A 732 -4.54 11.39 -39.28
C VAL A 732 -4.66 10.46 -38.09
N ILE A 733 -3.52 9.97 -37.63
CA ILE A 733 -3.37 9.21 -36.38
C ILE A 733 -2.72 10.15 -35.36
N ALA A 734 -3.33 10.27 -34.18
CA ALA A 734 -2.78 11.00 -33.05
C ALA A 734 -2.61 10.04 -31.87
N VAL A 735 -1.45 10.04 -31.22
CA VAL A 735 -1.12 9.18 -30.08
C VAL A 735 -0.62 10.08 -28.96
N LYS A 736 -1.33 10.11 -27.84
CA LYS A 736 -0.85 10.72 -26.60
C LYS A 736 -0.09 9.65 -25.83
N VAL A 737 1.21 9.84 -25.65
CA VAL A 737 2.05 8.99 -24.80
C VAL A 737 2.25 9.72 -23.49
N GLU A 738 1.99 9.03 -22.39
CA GLU A 738 2.32 9.49 -21.05
C GLU A 738 3.44 8.61 -20.51
N ASP A 739 4.57 9.26 -20.27
CA ASP A 739 5.76 8.68 -19.68
C ASP A 739 5.86 9.15 -18.23
N THR A 740 5.82 8.19 -17.31
CA THR A 740 5.78 8.47 -15.87
C THR A 740 7.12 8.25 -15.17
N GLY A 741 8.14 7.84 -15.94
CA GLY A 741 9.51 7.63 -15.49
C GLY A 741 10.16 6.44 -16.15
N GLY A 742 11.46 6.52 -16.44
CA GLY A 742 12.20 5.44 -17.08
C GLY A 742 12.55 5.79 -18.52
N GLY A 743 12.11 4.98 -19.48
CA GLY A 743 12.30 5.30 -20.90
C GLY A 743 10.95 5.40 -21.60
N GLY A 744 10.58 6.56 -22.13
CA GLY A 744 9.27 6.78 -22.76
C GLY A 744 9.20 6.48 -24.26
N GLY A 745 7.98 6.44 -24.81
CA GLY A 745 7.74 6.50 -26.25
C GLY A 745 7.18 5.23 -26.90
N MET A 746 7.01 5.29 -28.23
CA MET A 746 6.61 4.13 -29.04
C MET A 746 7.87 3.42 -29.56
N TYR A 747 8.21 2.26 -28.99
CA TYR A 747 9.49 1.58 -29.22
C TYR A 747 9.29 0.15 -29.78
N GLY A 748 10.37 -0.63 -29.90
CA GLY A 748 10.32 -2.01 -30.41
C GLY A 748 10.61 -2.13 -31.91
N ASN A 749 10.09 -3.19 -32.55
CA ASN A 749 10.42 -3.51 -33.94
C ASN A 749 9.58 -2.71 -34.94
N ALA A 750 10.22 -2.15 -35.97
CA ALA A 750 9.54 -1.38 -37.02
C ALA A 750 8.40 -2.15 -37.73
N GLY A 751 8.51 -3.49 -37.85
CA GLY A 751 7.49 -4.34 -38.47
C GLY A 751 6.20 -4.49 -37.64
N ASP A 752 6.25 -4.14 -36.35
CA ASP A 752 5.10 -4.14 -35.44
C ASP A 752 4.29 -2.83 -35.52
N MET A 753 4.79 -1.78 -36.19
CA MET A 753 4.07 -0.52 -36.41
C MET A 753 3.37 -0.49 -37.77
N PHE A 754 2.05 -0.69 -37.80
CA PHE A 754 1.29 -0.71 -39.06
C PHE A 754 -0.20 -0.37 -38.90
N LEU A 755 -0.80 0.09 -40.00
CA LEU A 755 -2.25 0.19 -40.18
C LEU A 755 -2.71 -0.84 -41.22
N GLN A 756 -3.60 -1.75 -40.86
CA GLN A 756 -4.14 -2.77 -41.75
C GLN A 756 -5.60 -2.48 -42.08
N VAL A 757 -5.91 -2.30 -43.37
CA VAL A 757 -7.26 -2.04 -43.87
C VAL A 757 -7.62 -3.12 -44.89
N GLY A 758 -8.49 -4.05 -44.51
CA GLY A 758 -8.73 -5.26 -45.31
C GLY A 758 -7.45 -6.09 -45.50
N GLY A 759 -7.09 -6.37 -46.76
CA GLY A 759 -5.87 -7.12 -47.11
C GLY A 759 -4.61 -6.26 -47.28
N GLN A 760 -4.70 -4.93 -47.15
CA GLN A 760 -3.57 -4.01 -47.33
C GLN A 760 -2.97 -3.62 -45.97
N LYS A 761 -1.65 -3.76 -45.82
CA LYS A 761 -0.88 -3.37 -44.63
C LYS A 761 -0.01 -2.16 -44.97
N ILE A 762 -0.21 -1.05 -44.26
CA ILE A 762 0.52 0.21 -44.41
C ILE A 762 1.51 0.33 -43.25
N ALA A 763 2.81 0.47 -43.54
CA ALA A 763 3.83 0.64 -42.51
C ALA A 763 3.73 2.02 -41.83
N LEU A 764 3.87 2.06 -40.51
CA LEU A 764 3.81 3.29 -39.71
C LEU A 764 5.16 3.70 -39.10
N ALA A 765 6.20 2.87 -39.22
CA ALA A 765 7.56 3.24 -38.86
C ALA A 765 8.08 4.45 -39.70
N GLY A 766 9.10 5.14 -39.19
CA GLY A 766 9.68 6.35 -39.78
C GLY A 766 9.23 7.62 -39.06
N ASN A 767 9.27 8.77 -39.72
CA ASN A 767 9.01 10.06 -39.07
C ASN A 767 7.56 10.20 -38.60
N TRP A 768 7.41 10.72 -37.39
CA TRP A 768 6.19 11.20 -36.75
C TRP A 768 6.42 12.63 -36.32
N LYS A 769 5.39 13.48 -36.41
CA LYS A 769 5.43 14.79 -35.78
C LYS A 769 5.17 14.64 -34.28
N TYR A 770 5.81 15.45 -33.45
CA TYR A 770 5.56 15.45 -32.02
C TYR A 770 5.58 16.85 -31.40
N GLU A 771 4.89 16.95 -30.27
CA GLU A 771 4.87 18.11 -29.38
C GLU A 771 4.83 17.61 -27.92
N VAL A 772 5.59 18.28 -27.04
CA VAL A 772 5.54 18.04 -25.60
C VAL A 772 4.39 18.87 -25.03
N GLU A 773 3.39 18.22 -24.44
CA GLU A 773 2.27 18.91 -23.77
C GLU A 773 2.63 19.31 -22.34
N LYS A 774 3.26 18.39 -21.59
CA LYS A 774 3.55 18.58 -20.17
C LYS A 774 4.83 17.85 -19.79
N GLU A 775 5.61 18.45 -18.90
CA GLU A 775 6.75 17.83 -18.22
C GLU A 775 6.44 17.74 -16.72
N PHE A 776 6.61 16.58 -16.12
CA PHE A 776 6.19 16.24 -14.77
C PHE A 776 7.20 16.64 -13.68
N SER A 777 8.13 17.57 -13.96
CA SER A 777 9.18 17.97 -13.01
C SER A 777 8.66 18.24 -11.58
N ALA A 778 8.85 17.25 -10.70
CA ALA A 778 8.88 17.26 -9.23
C ALA A 778 8.01 18.27 -8.44
N LYS A 779 6.78 18.60 -8.88
CA LYS A 779 5.82 19.38 -8.08
C LYS A 779 4.38 18.84 -8.18
N GLY A 780 3.79 18.54 -7.02
CA GLY A 780 2.36 18.52 -6.71
C GLY A 780 1.45 17.72 -7.66
N ARG A 781 1.10 16.50 -7.25
CA ARG A 781 0.23 15.56 -7.98
C ARG A 781 -1.26 15.89 -7.77
N ASN A 782 -1.69 17.11 -8.06
CA ASN A 782 -3.13 17.31 -8.24
C ASN A 782 -3.51 16.64 -9.58
N PRO A 783 -4.26 15.53 -9.57
CA PRO A 783 -4.53 14.80 -10.80
C PRO A 783 -5.52 15.55 -11.71
N PHE A 784 -6.12 16.64 -11.21
CA PHE A 784 -6.97 17.56 -11.98
C PHE A 784 -6.18 18.73 -12.58
N GLY A 785 -4.97 19.03 -12.09
CA GLY A 785 -4.20 20.20 -12.53
C GLY A 785 -5.00 21.50 -12.37
N ASP A 786 -5.12 22.29 -13.44
CA ASP A 786 -5.95 23.50 -13.47
C ASP A 786 -7.42 23.21 -13.87
N ALA A 787 -7.79 21.95 -14.13
CA ALA A 787 -9.13 21.58 -14.55
C ALA A 787 -10.12 21.54 -13.38
N SER A 788 -11.40 21.81 -13.68
CA SER A 788 -12.48 21.67 -12.71
C SER A 788 -12.73 20.20 -12.38
N ILE A 789 -12.68 19.85 -11.09
CA ILE A 789 -13.04 18.51 -10.57
C ILE A 789 -14.40 18.08 -11.15
N ALA A 790 -15.38 18.99 -11.14
CA ALA A 790 -16.74 18.70 -11.58
C ALA A 790 -16.83 18.46 -13.09
N GLU A 791 -16.10 19.22 -13.91
CA GLU A 791 -16.08 19.02 -15.37
C GLU A 791 -15.40 17.71 -15.73
N VAL A 792 -14.27 17.38 -15.08
CA VAL A 792 -13.59 16.10 -15.26
C VAL A 792 -14.53 14.95 -14.89
N PHE A 793 -15.25 15.07 -13.78
CA PHE A 793 -16.19 14.06 -13.32
C PHE A 793 -17.36 13.88 -14.29
N VAL A 794 -18.01 14.97 -14.71
CA VAL A 794 -19.15 14.93 -15.63
C VAL A 794 -18.73 14.40 -17.00
N ASN A 795 -17.56 14.77 -17.51
CA ASN A 795 -17.05 14.20 -18.76
C ASN A 795 -16.84 12.68 -18.68
N ALA A 796 -16.36 12.18 -17.54
CA ALA A 796 -16.19 10.74 -17.31
C ALA A 796 -17.52 9.99 -17.22
N TYR A 797 -18.50 10.52 -16.46
CA TYR A 797 -19.69 9.75 -16.07
C TYR A 797 -21.02 10.19 -16.71
N MET A 798 -21.09 11.33 -17.39
CA MET A 798 -22.32 11.76 -18.04
C MET A 798 -22.69 10.82 -19.19
N GLY A 799 -23.90 10.27 -19.11
CA GLY A 799 -24.42 9.24 -20.02
C GLY A 799 -23.98 7.81 -19.66
N SER A 800 -23.15 7.62 -18.63
CA SER A 800 -22.93 6.28 -18.06
C SER A 800 -24.17 5.85 -17.29
N ALA A 801 -24.57 4.59 -17.43
CA ALA A 801 -25.61 4.01 -16.57
C ALA A 801 -25.18 4.13 -15.09
N ALA A 802 -26.15 4.13 -14.17
CA ALA A 802 -25.86 3.94 -12.75
C ALA A 802 -24.90 2.74 -12.57
N PRO A 803 -24.01 2.76 -11.55
CA PRO A 803 -23.09 1.65 -11.36
C PRO A 803 -23.93 0.37 -11.31
N ASP A 804 -23.54 -0.63 -12.09
CA ASP A 804 -24.21 -1.92 -12.06
C ASP A 804 -24.04 -2.47 -10.64
N GLU A 805 -25.10 -2.39 -9.84
CA GLU A 805 -25.10 -2.80 -8.43
C GLU A 805 -24.69 -4.27 -8.27
N SER A 806 -24.76 -5.05 -9.36
CA SER A 806 -24.27 -6.43 -9.41
C SER A 806 -22.74 -6.57 -9.33
N LYS A 807 -21.97 -5.50 -9.57
CA LYS A 807 -20.49 -5.51 -9.48
C LYS A 807 -19.92 -4.83 -8.25
N ALA A 808 -20.65 -3.90 -7.63
CA ALA A 808 -20.19 -3.16 -6.45
C ALA A 808 -20.54 -3.85 -5.11
N LEU A 809 -21.53 -4.74 -5.09
CA LEU A 809 -21.96 -5.51 -3.90
C LEU A 809 -21.36 -6.93 -3.81
N ALA A 810 -20.44 -7.29 -4.70
CA ALA A 810 -19.82 -8.63 -4.74
C ALA A 810 -18.76 -8.88 -3.64
N SER A 811 -18.69 -8.03 -2.61
CA SER A 811 -17.82 -8.22 -1.44
C SER A 811 -18.60 -8.36 -0.11
N GLY A 812 -19.90 -8.62 -0.17
CA GLY A 812 -20.65 -9.13 0.98
C GLY A 812 -20.60 -10.67 1.01
N PRO A 813 -20.45 -11.30 2.18
CA PRO A 813 -20.39 -12.76 2.27
C PRO A 813 -21.68 -13.36 1.69
N SER A 814 -21.57 -14.16 0.63
CA SER A 814 -22.64 -15.10 0.29
C SER A 814 -22.53 -16.27 1.26
N ASP A 815 -23.65 -16.63 1.89
CA ASP A 815 -23.75 -17.84 2.70
C ASP A 815 -23.50 -19.07 1.80
N LYS A 816 -22.22 -19.50 1.72
CA LYS A 816 -21.67 -20.66 1.00
C LYS A 816 -21.64 -20.55 -0.53
N ALA A 817 -20.42 -20.50 -1.09
CA ALA A 817 -20.17 -20.74 -2.51
C ALA A 817 -20.62 -22.16 -2.91
N ILE A 818 -21.24 -22.28 -4.08
CA ILE A 818 -21.75 -23.53 -4.62
C ILE A 818 -20.68 -24.13 -5.54
N HIS A 819 -20.04 -25.19 -5.07
CA HIS A 819 -19.01 -25.88 -5.84
C HIS A 819 -19.67 -26.88 -6.80
N ILE A 820 -19.36 -26.75 -8.09
CA ILE A 820 -19.79 -27.67 -9.15
C ILE A 820 -18.56 -28.12 -9.90
N LYS A 821 -18.41 -29.44 -10.08
CA LYS A 821 -17.28 -30.08 -10.75
C LYS A 821 -17.75 -30.94 -11.91
N VAL A 822 -16.96 -30.99 -12.98
CA VAL A 822 -17.17 -32.01 -14.03
C VAL A 822 -16.71 -33.37 -13.53
N ILE A 823 -17.57 -34.38 -13.61
CA ILE A 823 -17.18 -35.77 -13.33
C ILE A 823 -16.35 -36.28 -14.52
N LYS A 824 -15.04 -36.51 -14.28
CA LYS A 824 -14.09 -36.96 -15.31
C LYS A 824 -14.65 -38.11 -16.14
N ASN A 825 -14.57 -37.97 -17.47
CA ASN A 825 -15.00 -38.96 -18.46
C ASN A 825 -16.50 -39.30 -18.46
N GLN A 826 -17.37 -38.51 -17.81
CA GLN A 826 -18.80 -38.82 -17.72
C GLN A 826 -19.72 -37.77 -18.36
N MET A 827 -19.19 -36.62 -18.80
CA MET A 827 -19.98 -35.50 -19.34
C MET A 827 -21.18 -35.14 -18.44
N LYS A 828 -20.91 -35.01 -17.13
CA LYS A 828 -21.91 -34.70 -16.10
C LYS A 828 -21.32 -33.73 -15.09
N TYR A 829 -22.17 -32.89 -14.53
CA TYR A 829 -21.87 -32.20 -13.28
C TYR A 829 -22.01 -33.18 -12.10
N ASP A 830 -21.16 -33.03 -11.09
CA ASP A 830 -21.26 -33.75 -9.81
C ASP A 830 -22.52 -33.37 -9.04
N LEU A 831 -22.97 -32.13 -9.19
CA LEU A 831 -24.18 -31.60 -8.59
C LEU A 831 -25.31 -31.56 -9.63
N LYS A 832 -26.41 -32.29 -9.36
CA LYS A 832 -27.61 -32.28 -10.21
C LYS A 832 -28.60 -31.19 -9.84
N THR A 833 -28.64 -30.81 -8.56
CA THR A 833 -29.57 -29.81 -8.04
C THR A 833 -28.94 -29.03 -6.90
N PHE A 834 -29.17 -27.73 -6.85
CA PHE A 834 -28.83 -26.88 -5.70
C PHE A 834 -29.92 -25.84 -5.46
N GLU A 835 -30.02 -25.32 -4.24
CA GLU A 835 -31.07 -24.37 -3.85
C GLU A 835 -30.46 -23.00 -3.52
N VAL A 836 -31.12 -21.94 -3.98
CA VAL A 836 -30.77 -20.54 -3.71
C VAL A 836 -32.03 -19.75 -3.32
N GLN A 837 -31.87 -18.65 -2.60
CA GLN A 837 -32.98 -17.78 -2.24
C GLN A 837 -33.18 -16.69 -3.29
N ALA A 838 -34.43 -16.41 -3.67
CA ALA A 838 -34.78 -15.35 -4.61
C ALA A 838 -34.19 -13.99 -4.20
N GLY A 839 -33.53 -13.30 -5.14
CA GLY A 839 -32.95 -11.97 -4.92
C GLY A 839 -31.67 -11.94 -4.08
N LYS A 840 -31.07 -13.09 -3.75
CA LYS A 840 -29.79 -13.17 -3.01
C LYS A 840 -28.59 -13.35 -3.94
N PRO A 841 -27.40 -12.84 -3.58
CA PRO A 841 -26.18 -13.12 -4.32
C PRO A 841 -25.83 -14.61 -4.24
N VAL A 842 -25.36 -15.16 -5.35
CA VAL A 842 -24.96 -16.56 -5.52
C VAL A 842 -23.60 -16.60 -6.18
N GLU A 843 -22.71 -17.43 -5.66
CA GLU A 843 -21.43 -17.74 -6.27
C GLU A 843 -21.38 -19.23 -6.64
N ILE A 844 -21.02 -19.53 -7.89
CA ILE A 844 -20.73 -20.88 -8.35
C ILE A 844 -19.24 -20.98 -8.69
N VAL A 845 -18.54 -21.90 -8.01
CA VAL A 845 -17.17 -22.27 -8.35
C VAL A 845 -17.24 -23.51 -9.25
N PHE A 846 -16.93 -23.32 -10.53
CA PHE A 846 -16.98 -24.37 -11.54
C PHE A 846 -15.58 -24.91 -11.86
N GLU A 847 -15.30 -26.14 -11.45
CA GLU A 847 -14.03 -26.84 -11.68
C GLU A 847 -14.16 -27.82 -12.87
N ASN A 848 -13.26 -27.71 -13.84
CA ASN A 848 -13.16 -28.65 -14.95
C ASN A 848 -11.92 -29.55 -14.82
N PRO A 849 -11.98 -30.66 -14.09
CA PRO A 849 -10.88 -31.62 -14.00
C PRO A 849 -10.81 -32.57 -15.23
N ASP A 850 -11.75 -32.47 -16.17
CA ASP A 850 -11.86 -33.35 -17.34
C ASP A 850 -10.88 -32.92 -18.46
N PHE A 851 -10.63 -33.80 -19.42
CA PHE A 851 -9.73 -33.53 -20.55
C PHE A 851 -10.40 -32.73 -21.69
N MET A 852 -11.73 -32.60 -21.64
CA MET A 852 -12.52 -31.80 -22.59
C MET A 852 -12.90 -30.45 -21.99
N GLN A 853 -13.20 -29.47 -22.83
CA GLN A 853 -13.67 -28.16 -22.39
C GLN A 853 -15.15 -28.21 -21.98
N HIS A 854 -15.50 -27.49 -20.93
CA HIS A 854 -16.87 -27.38 -20.45
C HIS A 854 -17.21 -25.94 -20.08
N ASN A 855 -18.48 -25.61 -20.09
CA ASN A 855 -19.02 -24.35 -19.60
C ASN A 855 -20.29 -24.65 -18.79
N LEU A 856 -20.78 -23.68 -18.02
CA LEU A 856 -22.04 -23.76 -17.29
C LEU A 856 -22.90 -22.56 -17.67
N VAL A 857 -24.11 -22.83 -18.16
CA VAL A 857 -25.09 -21.84 -18.62
C VAL A 857 -26.39 -22.04 -17.87
N ILE A 858 -26.85 -21.03 -17.12
CA ILE A 858 -28.14 -21.01 -16.43
C ILE A 858 -29.19 -20.38 -17.35
N THR A 859 -30.33 -21.04 -17.50
CA THR A 859 -31.40 -20.68 -18.43
C THR A 859 -32.71 -20.35 -17.72
N ARG A 860 -33.63 -19.68 -18.42
CA ARG A 860 -35.01 -19.46 -17.94
C ARG A 860 -35.75 -20.80 -17.73
N PRO A 861 -36.73 -20.87 -16.80
CA PRO A 861 -37.54 -22.07 -16.61
C PRO A 861 -38.18 -22.52 -17.93
N GLY A 862 -38.00 -23.80 -18.28
CA GLY A 862 -38.52 -24.39 -19.52
C GLY A 862 -37.69 -24.13 -20.78
N ALA A 863 -36.56 -23.43 -20.70
CA ALA A 863 -35.77 -23.04 -21.89
C ALA A 863 -34.62 -23.98 -22.26
N LEU A 864 -34.40 -25.06 -21.50
CA LEU A 864 -33.26 -25.99 -21.67
C LEU A 864 -33.11 -26.49 -23.12
N GLU A 865 -34.19 -27.00 -23.72
CA GLU A 865 -34.15 -27.56 -25.07
C GLU A 865 -33.93 -26.48 -26.15
N THR A 866 -34.51 -25.30 -25.96
CA THR A 866 -34.35 -24.17 -26.89
C THR A 866 -32.91 -23.66 -26.90
N VAL A 867 -32.31 -23.49 -25.72
CA VAL A 867 -30.90 -23.06 -25.57
C VAL A 867 -29.95 -24.16 -26.06
N GLY A 868 -30.24 -25.42 -25.76
CA GLY A 868 -29.46 -26.57 -26.26
C GLY A 868 -29.40 -26.65 -27.78
N LYS A 869 -30.56 -26.55 -28.47
CA LYS A 869 -30.60 -26.53 -29.94
C LYS A 869 -29.93 -25.30 -30.55
N ALA A 870 -29.94 -24.16 -29.86
CA ALA A 870 -29.22 -22.98 -30.30
C ALA A 870 -27.69 -23.16 -30.16
N ALA A 871 -27.24 -23.85 -29.11
CA ALA A 871 -25.85 -24.22 -28.91
C ALA A 871 -25.35 -25.21 -29.99
N ASP A 872 -26.17 -26.18 -30.39
CA ASP A 872 -25.81 -27.09 -31.49
C ASP A 872 -25.60 -26.35 -32.82
N LYS A 873 -26.36 -25.27 -33.07
CA LYS A 873 -26.12 -24.42 -34.26
C LYS A 873 -24.78 -23.69 -34.18
N LEU A 874 -24.37 -23.25 -32.98
CA LEU A 874 -23.06 -22.63 -32.77
C LEU A 874 -21.89 -23.59 -33.01
N ALA A 875 -22.10 -24.90 -32.91
CA ALA A 875 -21.07 -25.89 -33.25
C ALA A 875 -20.65 -25.81 -34.74
N SER A 876 -21.55 -25.32 -35.61
CA SER A 876 -21.29 -25.12 -37.04
C SER A 876 -20.82 -23.69 -37.40
N ASP A 877 -20.81 -22.76 -36.44
CA ASP A 877 -20.30 -21.40 -36.63
C ASP A 877 -18.76 -21.42 -36.48
N PRO A 878 -17.98 -20.98 -37.48
CA PRO A 878 -16.52 -20.89 -37.36
C PRO A 878 -16.05 -19.97 -36.21
N LYS A 879 -16.94 -19.12 -35.67
CA LYS A 879 -16.71 -18.29 -34.48
C LYS A 879 -17.30 -18.86 -33.18
N GLY A 880 -17.79 -20.10 -33.19
CA GLY A 880 -18.45 -20.72 -32.03
C GLY A 880 -17.55 -20.75 -30.78
N ALA A 881 -16.26 -21.02 -30.95
CA ALA A 881 -15.27 -21.01 -29.87
C ALA A 881 -15.04 -19.60 -29.29
N GLU A 882 -15.02 -18.56 -30.13
CA GLU A 882 -14.90 -17.15 -29.70
C GLU A 882 -16.09 -16.72 -28.83
N LYS A 883 -17.26 -17.33 -29.06
CA LYS A 883 -18.49 -17.11 -28.28
C LYS A 883 -18.63 -18.04 -27.07
N ASN A 884 -17.59 -18.81 -26.72
CA ASN A 884 -17.62 -19.83 -25.66
C ASN A 884 -18.74 -20.88 -25.83
N TYR A 885 -19.26 -21.04 -27.05
CA TYR A 885 -20.46 -21.82 -27.37
C TYR A 885 -21.72 -21.43 -26.55
N VAL A 886 -21.83 -20.17 -26.12
CA VAL A 886 -23.01 -19.64 -25.43
C VAL A 886 -23.90 -18.90 -26.46
N PRO A 887 -25.15 -19.35 -26.69
CA PRO A 887 -26.10 -18.65 -27.56
C PRO A 887 -26.46 -17.26 -27.05
N ASP A 888 -26.41 -16.26 -27.93
CA ASP A 888 -26.87 -14.90 -27.65
C ASP A 888 -28.40 -14.84 -27.77
N MET A 889 -29.09 -15.13 -26.66
CA MET A 889 -30.55 -15.19 -26.61
C MET A 889 -31.08 -14.87 -25.19
N PRO A 890 -32.27 -14.25 -25.07
CA PRO A 890 -32.80 -13.77 -23.79
C PRO A 890 -33.12 -14.89 -22.77
N GLU A 891 -33.18 -16.14 -23.22
CA GLU A 891 -33.36 -17.33 -22.39
C GLU A 891 -32.10 -17.73 -21.60
N VAL A 892 -30.92 -17.25 -21.99
CA VAL A 892 -29.67 -17.40 -21.22
C VAL A 892 -29.60 -16.29 -20.17
N LEU A 893 -29.51 -16.69 -18.90
CA LEU A 893 -29.49 -15.74 -17.78
C LEU A 893 -28.06 -15.46 -17.31
N PHE A 894 -27.27 -16.51 -17.11
CA PHE A 894 -25.90 -16.42 -16.59
C PHE A 894 -25.05 -17.51 -17.24
N SER A 895 -23.77 -17.24 -17.46
CA SER A 895 -22.87 -18.24 -18.05
C SER A 895 -21.42 -18.05 -17.64
N THR A 896 -20.69 -19.15 -17.49
CA THR A 896 -19.23 -19.11 -17.45
C THR A 896 -18.65 -18.91 -18.85
N LYS A 897 -17.38 -18.48 -18.94
CA LYS A 897 -16.57 -18.72 -20.14
C LYS A 897 -16.37 -20.22 -20.39
N LEU A 898 -15.86 -20.59 -21.56
CA LEU A 898 -15.42 -21.95 -21.83
C LEU A 898 -14.19 -22.28 -20.97
N VAL A 899 -14.27 -23.33 -20.17
CA VAL A 899 -13.28 -23.71 -19.15
C VAL A 899 -12.40 -24.81 -19.70
N ASN A 900 -11.09 -24.54 -19.79
CA ASN A 900 -10.12 -25.54 -20.24
C ASN A 900 -9.89 -26.64 -19.19
N PRO A 901 -9.31 -27.79 -19.59
CA PRO A 901 -8.86 -28.80 -18.65
C PRO A 901 -8.01 -28.22 -17.51
N GLN A 902 -8.27 -28.67 -16.28
CA GLN A 902 -7.62 -28.24 -15.03
C GLN A 902 -7.83 -26.76 -14.65
N GLN A 903 -8.75 -26.06 -15.33
CA GLN A 903 -9.11 -24.69 -14.94
C GLN A 903 -10.32 -24.68 -14.02
N THR A 904 -10.33 -23.68 -13.15
CA THR A 904 -11.47 -23.32 -12.30
C THR A 904 -11.91 -21.92 -12.65
N VAL A 905 -13.22 -21.69 -12.73
CA VAL A 905 -13.80 -20.36 -12.94
C VAL A 905 -14.92 -20.12 -11.93
N THR A 906 -15.11 -18.87 -11.56
CA THR A 906 -16.20 -18.46 -10.67
C THR A 906 -17.25 -17.69 -11.47
N LEU A 907 -18.52 -18.04 -11.26
CA LEU A 907 -19.69 -17.33 -11.79
C LEU A 907 -20.46 -16.73 -10.62
N SER A 908 -20.47 -15.41 -10.54
CA SER A 908 -21.21 -14.65 -9.51
C SER A 908 -22.41 -13.95 -10.14
N PHE A 909 -23.58 -14.08 -9.54
CA PHE A 909 -24.84 -13.49 -10.01
C PHE A 909 -25.84 -13.32 -8.87
N VAL A 910 -26.92 -12.55 -9.10
CA VAL A 910 -28.05 -12.47 -8.17
C VAL A 910 -29.11 -13.48 -8.62
N ALA A 911 -29.57 -14.34 -7.70
CA ALA A 911 -30.62 -15.31 -7.98
C ALA A 911 -31.90 -14.59 -8.46
N PRO A 912 -32.58 -15.10 -9.50
CA PRO A 912 -33.83 -14.51 -10.00
C PRO A 912 -34.87 -14.29 -8.90
N ASP A 913 -35.63 -13.19 -8.96
CA ASP A 913 -36.66 -12.87 -7.95
C ASP A 913 -37.86 -13.82 -7.96
N LYS A 914 -38.06 -14.55 -9.06
CA LYS A 914 -39.17 -15.47 -9.24
C LYS A 914 -38.76 -16.87 -8.77
N PRO A 915 -39.41 -17.43 -7.73
CA PRO A 915 -39.18 -18.82 -7.34
C PRO A 915 -39.52 -19.78 -8.48
N GLY A 916 -38.72 -20.84 -8.63
CA GLY A 916 -38.90 -21.84 -9.68
C GLY A 916 -37.63 -22.64 -9.96
N ASP A 917 -37.75 -23.54 -10.93
CA ASP A 917 -36.67 -24.42 -11.36
C ASP A 917 -35.97 -23.81 -12.59
N TYR A 918 -34.70 -23.44 -12.42
CA TYR A 918 -33.86 -22.83 -13.43
C TYR A 918 -32.83 -23.85 -13.92
N PRO A 919 -32.92 -24.35 -15.17
CA PRO A 919 -31.98 -25.34 -15.67
C PRO A 919 -30.59 -24.73 -15.85
N PHE A 920 -29.55 -25.44 -15.45
CA PHE A 920 -28.17 -25.15 -15.85
C PHE A 920 -27.63 -26.26 -16.74
N VAL A 921 -26.83 -25.91 -17.75
CA VAL A 921 -26.47 -26.82 -18.84
C VAL A 921 -25.08 -26.51 -19.40
N CYS A 922 -24.36 -27.54 -19.84
CA CYS A 922 -23.16 -27.35 -20.66
C CYS A 922 -23.55 -27.21 -22.12
N THR A 923 -23.22 -26.09 -22.74
CA THR A 923 -23.52 -25.79 -24.15
C THR A 923 -22.33 -26.03 -25.08
N PHE A 924 -21.23 -26.62 -24.59
CA PHE A 924 -20.20 -27.15 -25.46
C PHE A 924 -20.82 -28.19 -26.43
N PRO A 925 -20.42 -28.22 -27.72
CA PRO A 925 -21.11 -28.98 -28.75
C PRO A 925 -21.44 -30.43 -28.34
N GLY A 926 -22.73 -30.79 -28.41
CA GLY A 926 -23.23 -32.13 -28.10
C GLY A 926 -23.41 -32.46 -26.61
N HIS A 927 -23.01 -31.61 -25.67
CA HIS A 927 -23.06 -31.92 -24.23
C HIS A 927 -24.43 -31.68 -23.58
N TRP A 928 -25.22 -30.73 -24.09
CA TRP A 928 -26.40 -30.19 -23.40
C TRP A 928 -27.49 -31.25 -23.10
N SER A 929 -27.58 -32.29 -23.93
CA SER A 929 -28.57 -33.36 -23.81
C SER A 929 -28.35 -34.28 -22.59
N ILE A 930 -27.12 -34.33 -22.08
CA ILE A 930 -26.71 -35.24 -20.99
C ILE A 930 -26.06 -34.52 -19.80
N MET A 931 -25.55 -33.29 -20.00
CA MET A 931 -24.82 -32.50 -19.00
C MET A 931 -25.64 -31.28 -18.56
N ASN A 932 -26.65 -31.53 -17.72
CA ASN A 932 -27.53 -30.49 -17.17
C ASN A 932 -27.98 -30.81 -15.73
N GLY A 933 -28.50 -29.79 -15.05
CA GLY A 933 -29.07 -29.87 -13.70
C GLY A 933 -30.06 -28.71 -13.44
N ILE A 934 -30.52 -28.58 -12.19
CA ILE A 934 -31.53 -27.57 -11.80
C ILE A 934 -31.05 -26.73 -10.61
N MET A 935 -31.02 -25.41 -10.78
CA MET A 935 -31.00 -24.44 -9.69
C MET A 935 -32.42 -24.17 -9.22
N LYS A 936 -32.74 -24.50 -7.98
CA LYS A 936 -34.05 -24.20 -7.38
C LYS A 936 -34.01 -22.86 -6.67
N VAL A 937 -34.80 -21.92 -7.14
CA VAL A 937 -34.98 -20.62 -6.49
C VAL A 937 -36.16 -20.70 -5.54
N THR A 938 -35.92 -20.50 -4.25
CA THR A 938 -36.92 -20.57 -3.17
C THR A 938 -37.34 -19.18 -2.70
N LYS A 939 -38.52 -19.07 -2.08
CA LYS A 939 -39.00 -17.81 -1.51
C LYS A 939 -38.09 -17.37 -0.36
N ASN A 940 -37.79 -16.07 -0.34
CA ASN A 940 -37.11 -15.41 0.77
C ASN A 940 -37.95 -15.61 2.05
N LYS A 941 -37.46 -16.36 3.03
CA LYS A 941 -38.14 -16.50 4.33
C LYS A 941 -37.86 -15.23 5.14
N PRO A 942 -38.85 -14.58 5.76
CA PRO A 942 -38.57 -13.56 6.76
C PRO A 942 -37.80 -14.22 7.90
N ASN A 943 -36.63 -13.68 8.27
CA ASN A 943 -35.88 -14.17 9.42
C ASN A 943 -36.71 -13.95 10.69
N LEU A 944 -36.93 -15.04 11.43
CA LEU A 944 -37.39 -15.06 12.82
C LEU A 944 -36.19 -14.99 13.75
#